data_AF-A0A925K9S5-F1
#
_entry.id   AF-A0A925K9S5-F1
#
_cell.length_a   1.000
_cell.length_b   1.000
_cell.length_c   1.000
_cell.angle_alpha   90.00
_cell.angle_beta   90.00
_cell.angle_gamma   90.00
#
_symmetry.space_group_name_H-M   'P 1'
#
loop_
_entity.id
_entity.type
_entity.pdbx_description
1 polymer ?
#
loop_
_entity_poly.entity_id
_entity_poly.type
_entity_poly.pdbx_seq_one_letter_code
_entity_poly.pdbx_strand_id
1 'polypeptide(L)'
;MRKIVANLLLSVTGIFIQYLAGAQGIGIGTINPSSSAILDITSSSKGVLIPRVNLTSVTDAGTILNPATSLLVYNTNSALATGAGYYYNSGTPASPSWSKILTNTTAGWSLSGNSGTDASINFIGTTDQRPLKLRVNNLPAGSIDNSTYNTHFGYESGAATFGNVTENTGFGYNTLQFAGAYRSTAIGAFALANNQQFGYYNTAIGARSMNSNTTGAGNTAVGVSTLFSNLTGTRNVAIGDSAMYGNTNSSFNIGIGVNALKSNSNSNTIGIGRLALENNAANYNIAIGDQSLRANVTGFSNIAVGTSTLNDNTSGSRNTAIGHYALRDNTTGEQNTAVGTSAMASRVLSSFNTAIGYNAMGSNGSSYATNNVAIGPNALRSIDGADNIAIGNNAMADAGFASNNIAIGSNAMESITYSASGLPWASDNIAIGKYAMQETRPTSTTNGYKNVAVGAYALRANITGISNLAIGHEALKSSTAVNSNIAIGTLAMGEGNVTGVLNLAVGIQSLLFNESGNNNTSIGHNGLRLNTTGYSNTVLGGTAMYNNTVGNFNTAIGNEAGAFNNANSYCSFLGYDADQTTGSNYSNSTAIGATSRITASNQVRIGASSVSSIGGYAAWSNLSDGRFKTNITESVKGLDFIMALRPVTYNIDVNSLAAYLKEDVSKDSTGKIINRAADPQVQQQRAQQSAVLQTGFIAQEVDAAAQKLGYEFSGVDKPKNADDLYALRYSEFVVPLVKAVQEQQKEIAELKQLLLQTQKALVELKERK
;
A
#
# COMPACT_ATOMS: atom_id res chain seq x y z
N MET A 1 -90.66 -63.78 -101.01
CA MET A 1 -91.94 -64.47 -101.33
C MET A 1 -91.79 -65.95 -100.91
N ARG A 2 -92.45 -66.42 -99.83
CA ARG A 2 -92.53 -67.85 -99.34
C ARG A 2 -91.18 -68.58 -99.03
N LYS A 3 -91.07 -69.64 -98.21
CA LYS A 3 -91.76 -70.14 -96.98
C LYS A 3 -90.84 -71.20 -96.31
N ILE A 4 -90.64 -71.11 -94.97
CA ILE A 4 -90.82 -72.12 -93.88
C ILE A 4 -90.44 -73.64 -94.08
N VAL A 5 -90.02 -74.29 -92.96
CA VAL A 5 -90.04 -75.75 -92.59
C VAL A 5 -88.78 -76.58 -92.95
N ALA A 6 -88.30 -77.61 -92.23
CA ALA A 6 -88.10 -77.93 -90.78
C ALA A 6 -87.33 -79.30 -90.66
N ASN A 7 -86.78 -79.62 -89.46
CA ASN A 7 -86.36 -80.91 -88.85
C ASN A 7 -86.45 -82.23 -89.68
N LEU A 8 -85.56 -83.25 -89.52
CA LEU A 8 -85.44 -84.09 -88.30
C LEU A 8 -84.34 -85.20 -88.40
N LEU A 9 -83.56 -85.45 -87.31
CA LEU A 9 -82.83 -86.70 -86.87
C LEU A 9 -81.91 -87.51 -87.86
N LEU A 10 -80.76 -88.11 -87.49
CA LEU A 10 -80.49 -88.96 -86.31
C LEU A 10 -78.97 -89.25 -86.10
N SER A 11 -78.48 -89.08 -84.86
CA SER A 11 -77.26 -89.71 -84.25
C SER A 11 -75.88 -89.45 -84.92
N VAL A 12 -74.70 -89.83 -84.41
CA VAL A 12 -74.26 -90.53 -83.16
C VAL A 12 -73.33 -89.59 -82.34
N THR A 13 -72.44 -90.10 -81.47
CA THR A 13 -71.78 -89.40 -80.34
C THR A 13 -70.31 -89.83 -80.07
N GLY A 14 -69.47 -88.91 -79.55
CA GLY A 14 -68.45 -89.20 -78.51
C GLY A 14 -66.95 -88.88 -78.82
N ILE A 15 -66.08 -88.39 -77.91
CA ILE A 15 -66.18 -87.43 -76.76
C ILE A 15 -64.74 -87.11 -76.18
N PHE A 16 -64.54 -85.89 -75.63
CA PHE A 16 -63.55 -85.42 -74.60
C PHE A 16 -62.09 -84.90 -74.85
N ILE A 17 -61.82 -83.75 -74.18
CA ILE A 17 -60.59 -83.17 -73.54
C ILE A 17 -59.43 -82.63 -74.43
N GLN A 18 -58.59 -81.63 -74.07
CA GLN A 18 -58.65 -80.26 -73.49
C GLN A 18 -57.18 -79.78 -73.24
N TYR A 19 -56.94 -78.45 -73.18
CA TYR A 19 -55.75 -77.70 -72.66
C TYR A 19 -54.64 -77.13 -73.59
N LEU A 20 -54.05 -76.02 -73.11
CA LEU A 20 -53.31 -74.94 -73.83
C LEU A 20 -51.77 -74.99 -73.67
N ALA A 21 -51.04 -74.31 -74.57
CA ALA A 21 -49.93 -73.41 -74.22
C ALA A 21 -49.65 -72.39 -75.36
N GLY A 22 -49.20 -71.16 -75.03
CA GLY A 22 -48.98 -70.09 -76.01
C GLY A 22 -47.52 -69.94 -76.47
N ALA A 23 -47.32 -69.30 -77.63
CA ALA A 23 -46.00 -68.97 -78.17
C ALA A 23 -45.78 -67.45 -78.21
N GLN A 24 -44.81 -66.96 -77.43
CA GLN A 24 -44.31 -65.57 -77.46
C GLN A 24 -42.80 -65.60 -77.19
N GLY A 25 -42.00 -65.03 -78.11
CA GLY A 25 -40.53 -65.00 -78.04
C GLY A 25 -39.83 -66.07 -78.89
N ILE A 26 -38.84 -65.65 -79.68
CA ILE A 26 -37.92 -66.53 -80.43
C ILE A 26 -36.61 -66.62 -79.64
N GLY A 27 -36.26 -67.81 -79.15
CA GLY A 27 -34.95 -68.08 -78.55
C GLY A 27 -33.96 -68.62 -79.58
N ILE A 28 -32.76 -68.04 -79.65
CA ILE A 28 -31.62 -68.56 -80.42
C ILE A 28 -30.48 -68.86 -79.45
N GLY A 29 -30.21 -70.15 -79.22
CA GLY A 29 -29.23 -70.59 -78.22
C GLY A 29 -29.75 -70.67 -76.78
N THR A 30 -31.03 -70.36 -76.55
CA THR A 30 -31.76 -70.59 -75.29
C THR A 30 -33.12 -71.24 -75.57
N ILE A 31 -33.55 -72.16 -74.69
CA ILE A 31 -34.90 -72.77 -74.72
C ILE A 31 -35.91 -72.03 -73.83
N ASN A 32 -35.41 -71.12 -72.98
CA ASN A 32 -36.21 -70.21 -72.17
C ASN A 32 -35.84 -68.77 -72.58
N PRO A 33 -36.32 -68.29 -73.75
CA PRO A 33 -36.19 -66.87 -74.09
C PRO A 33 -36.88 -66.02 -73.03
N SER A 34 -36.27 -64.90 -72.66
CA SER A 34 -36.88 -63.95 -71.72
C SER A 34 -38.28 -63.54 -72.19
N SER A 35 -39.27 -63.60 -71.29
CA SER A 35 -40.66 -63.23 -71.61
C SER A 35 -40.84 -61.76 -72.00
N SER A 36 -39.83 -60.92 -71.76
CA SER A 36 -39.78 -59.52 -72.22
C SER A 36 -39.14 -59.34 -73.61
N ALA A 37 -38.58 -60.38 -74.22
CA ALA A 37 -37.85 -60.33 -75.47
C ALA A 37 -38.58 -61.08 -76.59
N ILE A 38 -38.87 -60.40 -77.71
CA ILE A 38 -39.38 -61.08 -78.92
C ILE A 38 -38.30 -61.91 -79.61
N LEU A 39 -37.03 -61.58 -79.38
CA LEU A 39 -35.85 -62.29 -79.86
C LEU A 39 -34.77 -62.26 -78.76
N ASP A 40 -34.49 -63.44 -78.18
CA ASP A 40 -33.45 -63.63 -77.17
C ASP A 40 -32.33 -64.49 -77.77
N ILE A 41 -31.09 -64.00 -77.72
CA ILE A 41 -29.94 -64.65 -78.35
C ILE A 41 -28.85 -64.84 -77.31
N THR A 42 -28.63 -66.11 -76.92
CA THR A 42 -27.63 -66.50 -75.93
C THR A 42 -26.49 -67.26 -76.60
N SER A 43 -25.26 -66.81 -76.41
CA SER A 43 -24.06 -67.55 -76.79
C SER A 43 -22.86 -67.14 -75.93
N SER A 44 -22.03 -68.10 -75.54
CA SER A 44 -20.79 -67.87 -74.78
C SER A 44 -19.59 -67.45 -75.64
N SER A 45 -19.69 -67.56 -76.97
CA SER A 45 -18.54 -67.45 -77.88
C SER A 45 -18.85 -66.90 -79.28
N LYS A 46 -20.13 -66.61 -79.59
CA LYS A 46 -20.54 -66.05 -80.89
C LYS A 46 -21.39 -64.79 -80.67
N GLY A 47 -21.15 -63.76 -81.48
CA GLY A 47 -21.97 -62.54 -81.49
C GLY A 47 -23.09 -62.58 -82.53
N VAL A 48 -23.90 -61.53 -82.55
CA VAL A 48 -24.91 -61.28 -83.59
C VAL A 48 -24.34 -60.33 -84.64
N LEU A 49 -24.37 -60.74 -85.91
CA LEU A 49 -24.11 -59.85 -87.04
C LEU A 49 -25.42 -59.12 -87.42
N ILE A 50 -25.57 -57.91 -86.89
CA ILE A 50 -26.58 -56.95 -87.30
C ILE A 50 -26.30 -56.49 -88.75
N PRO A 51 -27.32 -56.19 -89.59
CA PRO A 51 -27.13 -55.78 -90.98
C PRO A 51 -26.09 -54.66 -91.14
N ARG A 52 -25.07 -54.92 -91.97
CA ARG A 52 -24.04 -53.96 -92.35
C ARG A 52 -24.51 -53.20 -93.58
N VAL A 53 -24.62 -51.88 -93.47
CA VAL A 53 -25.16 -51.00 -94.52
C VAL A 53 -24.25 -49.78 -94.71
N ASN A 54 -24.34 -49.11 -95.85
CA ASN A 54 -23.46 -47.97 -96.19
C ASN A 54 -24.27 -46.66 -96.17
N LEU A 55 -24.52 -46.11 -94.98
CA LEU A 55 -25.36 -44.91 -94.85
C LEU A 55 -24.66 -43.69 -95.47
N THR A 56 -25.32 -43.04 -96.42
CA THR A 56 -24.80 -41.88 -97.15
C THR A 56 -24.93 -40.57 -96.36
N SER A 57 -25.92 -40.47 -95.46
CA SER A 57 -26.12 -39.35 -94.54
C SER A 57 -26.80 -39.82 -93.24
N VAL A 58 -26.89 -38.93 -92.24
CA VAL A 58 -27.68 -39.20 -91.02
C VAL A 58 -29.19 -39.18 -91.26
N THR A 59 -29.65 -38.77 -92.44
CA THR A 59 -31.06 -38.77 -92.87
C THR A 59 -31.31 -39.74 -94.04
N ASP A 60 -30.40 -40.69 -94.27
CA ASP A 60 -30.46 -41.62 -95.41
C ASP A 60 -31.73 -42.49 -95.37
N ALA A 61 -32.63 -42.22 -96.32
CA ALA A 61 -33.86 -42.97 -96.58
C ALA A 61 -33.76 -43.87 -97.83
N GLY A 62 -32.62 -43.88 -98.53
CA GLY A 62 -32.40 -44.61 -99.78
C GLY A 62 -31.71 -45.96 -99.57
N THR A 63 -30.73 -46.03 -98.67
CA THR A 63 -29.99 -47.26 -98.36
C THR A 63 -30.86 -48.32 -97.69
N ILE A 64 -31.85 -47.88 -96.89
CA ILE A 64 -32.94 -48.72 -96.38
C ILE A 64 -34.23 -47.93 -96.58
N LEU A 65 -35.14 -48.45 -97.39
CA LEU A 65 -36.45 -47.84 -97.63
C LEU A 65 -37.35 -48.04 -96.41
N ASN A 66 -38.03 -46.97 -95.98
CA ASN A 66 -38.96 -46.97 -94.83
C ASN A 66 -38.39 -47.65 -93.55
N PRO A 67 -37.20 -47.26 -93.07
CA PRO A 67 -36.55 -47.95 -91.96
C PRO A 67 -37.36 -47.79 -90.67
N ALA A 68 -37.71 -48.89 -90.01
CA ALA A 68 -38.47 -48.85 -88.77
C ALA A 68 -37.78 -47.99 -87.69
N THR A 69 -38.54 -47.30 -86.86
CA THR A 69 -37.98 -46.65 -85.65
C THR A 69 -37.34 -47.73 -84.76
N SER A 70 -36.18 -47.40 -84.19
CA SER A 70 -35.29 -48.33 -83.48
C SER A 70 -34.64 -49.44 -84.34
N LEU A 71 -34.74 -49.39 -85.67
CA LEU A 71 -34.01 -50.34 -86.54
C LEU A 71 -32.50 -50.18 -86.35
N LEU A 72 -31.84 -51.21 -85.83
CA LEU A 72 -30.39 -51.24 -85.58
C LEU A 72 -29.64 -51.74 -86.82
N VAL A 73 -28.56 -51.05 -87.18
CA VAL A 73 -27.66 -51.37 -88.29
C VAL A 73 -26.20 -51.13 -87.89
N TYR A 74 -25.27 -51.71 -88.63
CA TYR A 74 -23.86 -51.31 -88.58
C TYR A 74 -23.52 -50.49 -89.84
N ASN A 75 -23.35 -49.18 -89.68
CA ASN A 75 -22.89 -48.31 -90.75
C ASN A 75 -21.42 -48.60 -91.08
N THR A 76 -21.16 -48.89 -92.35
CA THR A 76 -19.82 -49.11 -92.92
C THR A 76 -19.20 -47.83 -93.51
N ASN A 77 -19.97 -46.76 -93.69
CA ASN A 77 -19.46 -45.50 -94.23
C ASN A 77 -18.59 -44.77 -93.20
N SER A 78 -17.26 -44.86 -93.36
CA SER A 78 -16.30 -44.11 -92.53
C SER A 78 -16.27 -42.62 -92.82
N ALA A 79 -16.81 -42.15 -93.96
CA ALA A 79 -16.86 -40.74 -94.33
C ALA A 79 -18.13 -40.01 -93.83
N LEU A 80 -19.08 -40.73 -93.22
CA LEU A 80 -20.18 -40.10 -92.50
C LEU A 80 -19.61 -39.31 -91.31
N ALA A 81 -20.19 -38.14 -90.97
CA ALA A 81 -19.60 -37.20 -90.00
C ALA A 81 -19.32 -37.79 -88.60
N THR A 82 -20.00 -38.87 -88.21
CA THR A 82 -19.78 -39.60 -86.94
C THR A 82 -19.04 -40.94 -87.13
N GLY A 83 -18.62 -41.28 -88.35
CA GLY A 83 -17.81 -42.45 -88.74
C GLY A 83 -18.54 -43.79 -88.73
N ALA A 84 -17.89 -44.85 -89.22
CA ALA A 84 -18.43 -46.21 -89.20
C ALA A 84 -18.71 -46.71 -87.77
N GLY A 85 -19.69 -47.61 -87.59
CA GLY A 85 -20.09 -48.16 -86.28
C GLY A 85 -21.56 -48.55 -86.21
N TYR A 86 -22.09 -48.83 -85.01
CA TYR A 86 -23.51 -49.13 -84.82
C TYR A 86 -24.37 -47.87 -84.83
N TYR A 87 -25.47 -47.91 -85.57
CA TYR A 87 -26.47 -46.85 -85.69
C TYR A 87 -27.87 -47.44 -85.52
N TYR A 88 -28.81 -46.64 -85.02
CA TYR A 88 -30.23 -46.98 -85.07
C TYR A 88 -31.04 -45.83 -85.66
N ASN A 89 -32.16 -46.15 -86.32
CA ASN A 89 -33.09 -45.11 -86.77
C ASN A 89 -33.85 -44.56 -85.55
N SER A 90 -33.43 -43.39 -85.08
CA SER A 90 -34.10 -42.59 -84.05
C SER A 90 -35.28 -41.77 -84.57
N GLY A 91 -35.43 -41.68 -85.91
CA GLY A 91 -36.54 -41.01 -86.58
C GLY A 91 -37.72 -41.95 -86.89
N THR A 92 -38.56 -41.55 -87.84
CA THR A 92 -39.70 -42.35 -88.33
C THR A 92 -39.36 -43.05 -89.64
N PRO A 93 -40.17 -44.01 -90.13
CA PRO A 93 -39.99 -44.59 -91.46
C PRO A 93 -40.06 -43.57 -92.60
N ALA A 94 -40.88 -42.52 -92.45
CA ALA A 94 -41.03 -41.46 -93.46
C ALA A 94 -39.92 -40.38 -93.40
N SER A 95 -39.24 -40.26 -92.25
CA SER A 95 -38.15 -39.31 -92.02
C SER A 95 -37.09 -39.94 -91.11
N PRO A 96 -36.19 -40.78 -91.64
CA PRO A 96 -35.15 -41.40 -90.83
C PRO A 96 -34.17 -40.40 -90.23
N SER A 97 -33.68 -40.74 -89.04
CA SER A 97 -32.61 -40.04 -88.33
C SER A 97 -31.69 -41.09 -87.72
N TRP A 98 -30.59 -41.39 -88.40
CA TRP A 98 -29.62 -42.39 -88.00
C TRP A 98 -28.70 -41.86 -86.89
N SER A 99 -28.97 -42.27 -85.67
CA SER A 99 -28.18 -41.91 -84.48
C SER A 99 -27.12 -42.98 -84.21
N LYS A 100 -25.85 -42.56 -84.10
CA LYS A 100 -24.74 -43.46 -83.73
C LYS A 100 -24.82 -43.82 -82.25
N ILE A 101 -24.58 -45.09 -81.93
CA ILE A 101 -24.34 -45.52 -80.55
C ILE A 101 -22.90 -45.11 -80.18
N LEU A 102 -22.77 -44.09 -79.34
CA LEU A 102 -21.47 -43.57 -78.85
C LEU A 102 -20.82 -44.56 -77.87
N THR A 103 -19.49 -44.73 -77.98
CA THR A 103 -18.71 -45.68 -77.16
C THR A 103 -17.54 -45.04 -76.40
N ASN A 104 -17.37 -43.71 -76.43
CA ASN A 104 -16.20 -43.04 -75.85
C ASN A 104 -16.53 -42.24 -74.59
N THR A 105 -15.94 -42.65 -73.46
CA THR A 105 -16.11 -42.07 -72.11
C THR A 105 -14.97 -41.13 -71.70
N THR A 106 -14.02 -40.85 -72.60
CA THR A 106 -12.69 -40.28 -72.28
C THR A 106 -12.57 -38.77 -72.34
N ALA A 107 -13.67 -38.03 -72.56
CA ALA A 107 -13.66 -36.56 -72.64
C ALA A 107 -13.87 -35.83 -71.29
N GLY A 108 -13.79 -36.54 -70.17
CA GLY A 108 -14.07 -35.98 -68.84
C GLY A 108 -13.19 -36.54 -67.74
N TRP A 109 -13.27 -35.91 -66.56
CA TRP A 109 -12.72 -36.48 -65.33
C TRP A 109 -13.59 -37.67 -64.91
N SER A 110 -13.02 -38.87 -64.81
CA SER A 110 -13.76 -40.05 -64.37
C SER A 110 -14.22 -39.88 -62.92
N LEU A 111 -15.40 -40.41 -62.59
CA LEU A 111 -15.88 -40.52 -61.21
C LEU A 111 -14.95 -41.38 -60.33
N SER A 112 -14.16 -42.26 -60.94
CA SER A 112 -13.13 -43.07 -60.28
C SER A 112 -11.73 -42.44 -60.29
N GLY A 113 -11.57 -41.24 -60.86
CA GLY A 113 -10.27 -40.63 -61.15
C GLY A 113 -9.59 -41.16 -62.42
N ASN A 114 -8.58 -40.40 -62.87
CA ASN A 114 -7.80 -40.66 -64.09
C ASN A 114 -6.35 -41.02 -63.72
N SER A 115 -5.68 -41.84 -64.54
CA SER A 115 -4.25 -42.17 -64.38
C SER A 115 -3.39 -41.50 -65.46
N GLY A 116 -2.09 -41.32 -65.19
CA GLY A 116 -1.15 -40.74 -66.16
C GLY A 116 -1.31 -39.24 -66.42
N THR A 117 -1.80 -38.48 -65.43
CA THR A 117 -2.07 -37.04 -65.58
C THR A 117 -0.81 -36.18 -65.72
N ASP A 118 -0.80 -35.25 -66.67
CA ASP A 118 0.19 -34.19 -66.83
C ASP A 118 -0.40 -32.85 -66.35
N ALA A 119 0.26 -32.21 -65.38
CA ALA A 119 -0.21 -30.97 -64.76
C ALA A 119 -0.28 -29.74 -65.70
N SER A 120 0.37 -29.80 -66.88
CA SER A 120 0.33 -28.74 -67.88
C SER A 120 -0.94 -28.76 -68.75
N ILE A 121 -1.62 -29.91 -68.85
CA ILE A 121 -2.77 -30.13 -69.74
C ILE A 121 -3.98 -30.78 -69.06
N ASN A 122 -3.83 -31.35 -67.86
CA ASN A 122 -4.90 -32.03 -67.12
C ASN A 122 -5.23 -31.28 -65.82
N PHE A 123 -6.40 -30.67 -65.78
CA PHE A 123 -6.90 -29.91 -64.63
C PHE A 123 -8.43 -30.01 -64.52
N ILE A 124 -8.96 -29.74 -63.33
CA ILE A 124 -10.40 -29.53 -63.11
C ILE A 124 -10.61 -28.01 -63.01
N GLY A 125 -11.22 -27.40 -64.02
CA GLY A 125 -11.36 -25.94 -64.09
C GLY A 125 -11.95 -25.42 -65.40
N THR A 126 -11.76 -24.12 -65.64
CA THR A 126 -12.21 -23.39 -66.83
C THR A 126 -10.99 -22.89 -67.62
N THR A 127 -11.17 -22.70 -68.93
CA THR A 127 -10.16 -22.10 -69.84
C THR A 127 -10.45 -20.65 -70.20
N ASP A 128 -11.56 -20.10 -69.72
CA ASP A 128 -12.00 -18.73 -69.93
C ASP A 128 -12.04 -17.96 -68.60
N GLN A 129 -12.38 -16.66 -68.65
CA GLN A 129 -12.52 -15.83 -67.44
C GLN A 129 -13.82 -16.12 -66.66
N ARG A 130 -14.35 -17.36 -66.71
CA ARG A 130 -15.51 -17.76 -65.89
C ARG A 130 -15.06 -18.48 -64.62
N PRO A 131 -15.70 -18.23 -63.47
CA PRO A 131 -15.42 -18.93 -62.23
C PRO A 131 -15.71 -20.43 -62.31
N LEU A 132 -14.89 -21.25 -61.64
CA LEU A 132 -15.23 -22.64 -61.34
C LEU A 132 -16.26 -22.64 -60.20
N LYS A 133 -17.47 -23.15 -60.44
CA LYS A 133 -18.54 -23.26 -59.43
C LYS A 133 -18.88 -24.73 -59.16
N LEU A 134 -18.95 -25.11 -57.89
CA LEU A 134 -19.39 -26.42 -57.41
C LEU A 134 -20.81 -26.31 -56.83
N ARG A 135 -21.63 -27.35 -56.98
CA ARG A 135 -23.01 -27.40 -56.47
C ARG A 135 -23.37 -28.75 -55.85
N VAL A 136 -24.28 -28.72 -54.89
CA VAL A 136 -24.95 -29.90 -54.30
C VAL A 136 -26.44 -29.59 -54.28
N ASN A 137 -27.29 -30.51 -54.77
CA ASN A 137 -28.74 -30.30 -54.90
C ASN A 137 -29.12 -28.95 -55.57
N ASN A 138 -28.40 -28.59 -56.65
CA ASN A 138 -28.49 -27.30 -57.37
C ASN A 138 -28.15 -26.03 -56.54
N LEU A 139 -27.79 -26.15 -55.27
CA LEU A 139 -27.38 -25.03 -54.41
C LEU A 139 -25.85 -24.85 -54.46
N PRO A 140 -25.34 -23.63 -54.22
CA PRO A 140 -23.89 -23.37 -54.18
C PRO A 140 -23.18 -24.28 -53.18
N ALA A 141 -22.06 -24.87 -53.57
CA ALA A 141 -21.22 -25.69 -52.69
C ALA A 141 -19.72 -25.36 -52.79
N GLY A 142 -19.35 -24.47 -53.73
CA GLY A 142 -18.00 -23.93 -53.84
C GLY A 142 -17.84 -23.00 -55.03
N SER A 143 -16.81 -22.16 -55.00
CA SER A 143 -16.49 -21.17 -56.01
C SER A 143 -15.01 -20.80 -55.97
N ILE A 144 -14.35 -20.81 -57.13
CA ILE A 144 -13.06 -20.12 -57.33
C ILE A 144 -13.30 -19.06 -58.41
N ASP A 145 -13.21 -17.79 -58.04
CA ASP A 145 -13.65 -16.67 -58.87
C ASP A 145 -12.48 -15.73 -59.21
N ASN A 146 -12.07 -15.71 -60.48
CA ASN A 146 -10.91 -14.91 -60.93
C ASN A 146 -11.21 -13.43 -61.16
N SER A 147 -12.49 -13.03 -61.20
CA SER A 147 -12.90 -11.65 -61.46
C SER A 147 -13.13 -10.87 -60.16
N THR A 148 -13.61 -11.56 -59.12
CA THR A 148 -13.82 -11.00 -57.78
C THR A 148 -12.78 -11.45 -56.76
N TYR A 149 -11.88 -12.38 -57.11
CA TYR A 149 -10.91 -13.00 -56.21
C TYR A 149 -11.52 -13.69 -54.99
N ASN A 150 -12.82 -14.04 -55.03
CA ASN A 150 -13.50 -14.77 -53.97
C ASN A 150 -13.25 -16.28 -54.08
N THR A 151 -12.96 -16.94 -52.96
CA THR A 151 -12.80 -18.39 -52.85
C THR A 151 -13.73 -18.95 -51.78
N HIS A 152 -14.63 -19.86 -52.14
CA HIS A 152 -15.63 -20.43 -51.23
C HIS A 152 -15.68 -21.96 -51.37
N PHE A 153 -15.85 -22.69 -50.26
CA PHE A 153 -16.10 -24.13 -50.24
C PHE A 153 -17.03 -24.51 -49.09
N GLY A 154 -18.04 -25.34 -49.39
CA GLY A 154 -19.06 -25.78 -48.44
C GLY A 154 -20.47 -25.46 -48.93
N TYR A 155 -21.43 -26.31 -48.54
CA TYR A 155 -22.84 -26.16 -48.91
C TYR A 155 -23.39 -24.80 -48.46
N GLU A 156 -24.06 -24.08 -49.37
CA GLU A 156 -24.57 -22.72 -49.21
C GLU A 156 -23.52 -21.64 -48.86
N SER A 157 -22.22 -21.93 -48.99
CA SER A 157 -21.16 -20.91 -48.83
C SER A 157 -21.23 -19.88 -49.97
N GLY A 158 -21.32 -18.60 -49.61
CA GLY A 158 -21.42 -17.48 -50.56
C GLY A 158 -22.74 -17.44 -51.35
N ALA A 159 -23.85 -17.93 -50.78
CA ALA A 159 -25.10 -18.16 -51.52
C ALA A 159 -25.81 -16.88 -52.03
N ALA A 160 -25.68 -15.74 -51.35
CA ALA A 160 -26.24 -14.45 -51.77
C ALA A 160 -25.16 -13.35 -51.84
N THR A 161 -24.14 -13.56 -52.68
CA THR A 161 -23.25 -12.49 -53.13
C THR A 161 -24.03 -11.45 -53.94
N PHE A 162 -24.16 -10.24 -53.37
CA PHE A 162 -24.56 -9.04 -54.10
C PHE A 162 -23.32 -8.31 -54.66
N GLY A 163 -23.50 -7.26 -55.46
CA GLY A 163 -22.46 -6.70 -56.33
C GLY A 163 -21.20 -6.13 -55.63
N ASN A 164 -20.10 -6.05 -56.39
CA ASN A 164 -18.79 -5.48 -55.99
C ASN A 164 -18.12 -6.07 -54.74
N VAL A 165 -18.50 -7.29 -54.37
CA VAL A 165 -17.94 -8.07 -53.26
C VAL A 165 -16.68 -8.82 -53.73
N THR A 166 -15.52 -8.51 -53.15
CA THR A 166 -14.22 -9.05 -53.61
C THR A 166 -13.32 -9.57 -52.49
N GLU A 167 -12.37 -10.44 -52.86
CA GLU A 167 -11.24 -10.90 -52.04
C GLU A 167 -11.64 -11.64 -50.75
N ASN A 168 -12.82 -12.29 -50.71
CA ASN A 168 -13.25 -13.07 -49.55
C ASN A 168 -12.81 -14.55 -49.63
N THR A 169 -12.65 -15.16 -48.47
CA THR A 169 -12.35 -16.58 -48.29
C THR A 169 -13.39 -17.24 -47.39
N GLY A 170 -14.07 -18.30 -47.87
CA GLY A 170 -15.14 -18.99 -47.16
C GLY A 170 -14.93 -20.51 -47.12
N PHE A 171 -14.97 -21.13 -45.94
CA PHE A 171 -14.86 -22.58 -45.77
C PHE A 171 -15.85 -23.08 -44.71
N GLY A 172 -16.99 -23.63 -45.14
CA GLY A 172 -17.98 -24.26 -44.24
C GLY A 172 -19.41 -24.14 -44.73
N TYR A 173 -20.33 -24.83 -44.03
CA TYR A 173 -21.76 -24.71 -44.28
C TYR A 173 -22.25 -23.29 -44.04
N ASN A 174 -22.93 -22.71 -45.03
CA ASN A 174 -23.62 -21.42 -44.94
C ASN A 174 -22.75 -20.26 -44.41
N THR A 175 -21.50 -20.22 -44.88
CA THR A 175 -20.55 -19.12 -44.62
C THR A 175 -20.76 -17.99 -45.62
N LEU A 176 -20.61 -16.72 -45.20
CA LEU A 176 -20.78 -15.54 -46.07
C LEU A 176 -22.12 -15.55 -46.84
N GLN A 177 -23.22 -15.97 -46.18
CA GLN A 177 -24.53 -16.15 -46.82
C GLN A 177 -25.02 -14.86 -47.48
N PHE A 178 -25.11 -13.80 -46.68
CA PHE A 178 -25.32 -12.43 -47.12
C PHE A 178 -23.95 -11.76 -47.11
N ALA A 179 -23.40 -11.50 -48.28
CA ALA A 179 -22.10 -10.85 -48.42
C ALA A 179 -22.29 -9.43 -48.96
N GLY A 180 -22.23 -8.44 -48.07
CA GLY A 180 -21.97 -7.03 -48.40
C GLY A 180 -20.53 -6.61 -48.07
N ALA A 181 -19.66 -7.59 -47.87
CA ALA A 181 -18.33 -7.47 -47.29
C ALA A 181 -17.22 -7.80 -48.29
N TYR A 182 -16.08 -7.14 -48.16
CA TYR A 182 -14.87 -7.43 -48.93
C TYR A 182 -13.70 -7.77 -48.01
N ARG A 183 -12.72 -8.51 -48.54
CA ARG A 183 -11.47 -8.86 -47.84
C ARG A 183 -11.67 -9.54 -46.49
N SER A 184 -12.65 -10.44 -46.40
CA SER A 184 -13.01 -11.14 -45.16
C SER A 184 -12.80 -12.65 -45.25
N THR A 185 -12.39 -13.27 -44.14
CA THR A 185 -12.19 -14.72 -44.01
C THR A 185 -13.27 -15.31 -43.11
N ALA A 186 -13.97 -16.35 -43.55
CA ALA A 186 -15.02 -17.06 -42.83
C ALA A 186 -14.76 -18.57 -42.85
N ILE A 187 -14.51 -19.19 -41.70
CA ILE A 187 -14.23 -20.63 -41.60
C ILE A 187 -15.11 -21.23 -40.49
N GLY A 188 -15.82 -22.31 -40.79
CA GLY A 188 -16.76 -22.97 -39.88
C GLY A 188 -18.23 -22.62 -40.15
N ALA A 189 -19.15 -23.50 -39.72
CA ALA A 189 -20.56 -23.38 -40.07
C ALA A 189 -21.18 -22.05 -39.59
N PHE A 190 -21.88 -21.34 -40.48
CA PHE A 190 -22.51 -20.04 -40.23
C PHE A 190 -21.55 -18.89 -39.84
N ALA A 191 -20.24 -19.01 -40.08
CA ALA A 191 -19.30 -17.90 -39.88
C ALA A 191 -19.60 -16.75 -40.87
N LEU A 192 -19.71 -15.51 -40.36
CA LEU A 192 -20.09 -14.31 -41.12
C LEU A 192 -21.36 -14.48 -41.98
N ALA A 193 -22.34 -15.27 -41.53
CA ALA A 193 -23.53 -15.57 -42.36
C ALA A 193 -24.34 -14.31 -42.72
N ASN A 194 -24.67 -13.43 -41.76
CA ASN A 194 -25.57 -12.29 -42.00
C ASN A 194 -24.85 -10.97 -42.31
N ASN A 195 -23.64 -10.99 -42.87
CA ASN A 195 -22.78 -9.80 -42.98
C ASN A 195 -23.26 -8.77 -44.01
N GLN A 196 -24.02 -7.78 -43.54
CA GLN A 196 -24.63 -6.74 -44.37
C GLN A 196 -23.60 -5.75 -44.96
N GLN A 197 -24.10 -4.79 -45.74
CA GLN A 197 -23.29 -3.83 -46.47
C GLN A 197 -22.35 -3.05 -45.53
N PHE A 198 -21.07 -2.92 -45.93
CA PHE A 198 -19.98 -2.22 -45.23
C PHE A 198 -19.19 -3.01 -44.14
N GLY A 199 -19.51 -4.28 -43.85
CA GLY A 199 -18.74 -5.09 -42.87
C GLY A 199 -17.44 -5.71 -43.39
N TYR A 200 -16.40 -4.90 -43.67
CA TYR A 200 -15.15 -5.31 -44.35
C TYR A 200 -13.97 -5.71 -43.42
N TYR A 201 -12.92 -6.34 -43.96
CA TYR A 201 -11.69 -6.76 -43.24
C TYR A 201 -11.92 -7.66 -42.01
N ASN A 202 -12.95 -8.51 -42.02
CA ASN A 202 -13.27 -9.36 -40.87
C ASN A 202 -12.66 -10.77 -41.00
N THR A 203 -12.14 -11.32 -39.89
CA THR A 203 -11.70 -12.72 -39.79
C THR A 203 -12.59 -13.45 -38.79
N ALA A 204 -13.34 -14.45 -39.23
CA ALA A 204 -14.24 -15.26 -38.40
C ALA A 204 -13.92 -16.75 -38.59
N ILE A 205 -13.42 -17.41 -37.53
CA ILE A 205 -12.98 -18.81 -37.55
C ILE A 205 -13.64 -19.54 -36.37
N GLY A 206 -14.67 -20.32 -36.66
CA GLY A 206 -15.46 -21.07 -35.68
C GLY A 206 -16.94 -21.09 -36.03
N ALA A 207 -17.65 -22.12 -35.55
CA ALA A 207 -19.09 -22.21 -35.79
C ALA A 207 -19.82 -20.99 -35.19
N ARG A 208 -20.65 -20.33 -36.00
CA ARG A 208 -21.40 -19.10 -35.66
C ARG A 208 -20.53 -17.90 -35.24
N SER A 209 -19.24 -17.90 -35.56
CA SER A 209 -18.38 -16.73 -35.37
C SER A 209 -18.87 -15.54 -36.21
N MET A 210 -19.07 -14.37 -35.60
CA MET A 210 -19.62 -13.15 -36.21
C MET A 210 -20.94 -13.36 -36.98
N ASN A 211 -21.82 -14.24 -36.49
CA ASN A 211 -23.01 -14.65 -37.23
C ASN A 211 -23.98 -13.49 -37.57
N SER A 212 -24.15 -12.52 -36.67
CA SER A 212 -25.07 -11.38 -36.81
C SER A 212 -24.34 -10.04 -37.00
N ASN A 213 -23.14 -10.06 -37.60
CA ASN A 213 -22.45 -8.82 -37.95
C ASN A 213 -23.23 -8.07 -39.03
N THR A 214 -23.48 -6.76 -38.91
CA THR A 214 -24.19 -6.00 -39.96
C THR A 214 -23.28 -5.02 -40.70
N THR A 215 -22.66 -4.07 -40.00
CA THR A 215 -21.71 -3.11 -40.60
C THR A 215 -20.33 -3.12 -39.91
N GLY A 216 -20.16 -3.92 -38.85
CA GLY A 216 -18.91 -4.03 -38.11
C GLY A 216 -17.72 -4.48 -38.99
N ALA A 217 -16.59 -3.81 -38.84
CA ALA A 217 -15.43 -3.96 -39.73
C ALA A 217 -14.08 -4.07 -39.00
N GLY A 218 -13.13 -4.79 -39.60
CA GLY A 218 -11.78 -4.97 -39.06
C GLY A 218 -11.69 -5.87 -37.83
N ASN A 219 -12.69 -6.72 -37.59
CA ASN A 219 -12.75 -7.58 -36.40
C ASN A 219 -12.05 -8.93 -36.63
N THR A 220 -11.44 -9.47 -35.58
CA THR A 220 -10.89 -10.83 -35.53
C THR A 220 -11.69 -11.64 -34.52
N ALA A 221 -12.23 -12.79 -34.93
CA ALA A 221 -13.11 -13.65 -34.14
C ALA A 221 -12.69 -15.11 -34.35
N VAL A 222 -12.17 -15.77 -33.30
CA VAL A 222 -11.62 -17.13 -33.39
C VAL A 222 -12.16 -17.99 -32.24
N GLY A 223 -13.18 -18.79 -32.51
CA GLY A 223 -13.88 -19.62 -31.53
C GLY A 223 -15.37 -19.73 -31.84
N VAL A 224 -16.03 -20.70 -31.22
CA VAL A 224 -17.48 -20.91 -31.36
C VAL A 224 -18.24 -19.71 -30.78
N SER A 225 -19.21 -19.19 -31.53
CA SER A 225 -20.08 -18.06 -31.15
C SER A 225 -19.34 -16.78 -30.72
N THR A 226 -18.10 -16.58 -31.19
CA THR A 226 -17.33 -15.35 -30.97
C THR A 226 -17.97 -14.16 -31.69
N LEU A 227 -18.07 -12.99 -31.03
CA LEU A 227 -18.67 -11.77 -31.61
C LEU A 227 -20.07 -11.98 -32.25
N PHE A 228 -20.86 -12.91 -31.70
CA PHE A 228 -22.10 -13.40 -32.34
C PHE A 228 -23.09 -12.29 -32.72
N SER A 229 -23.26 -11.27 -31.86
CA SER A 229 -24.26 -10.20 -32.00
C SER A 229 -23.71 -8.85 -32.51
N ASN A 230 -22.51 -8.82 -33.11
CA ASN A 230 -21.77 -7.57 -33.42
C ASN A 230 -22.34 -6.74 -34.59
N LEU A 231 -23.48 -6.08 -34.38
CA LEU A 231 -24.10 -5.19 -35.36
C LEU A 231 -23.09 -4.22 -36.01
N THR A 232 -22.54 -3.26 -35.26
CA THR A 232 -21.75 -2.14 -35.83
C THR A 232 -20.32 -2.03 -35.28
N GLY A 233 -19.94 -2.85 -34.30
CA GLY A 233 -18.63 -2.77 -33.64
C GLY A 233 -17.45 -3.03 -34.57
N THR A 234 -16.38 -2.26 -34.41
CA THR A 234 -15.19 -2.30 -35.28
C THR A 234 -13.90 -2.59 -34.51
N ARG A 235 -12.92 -3.19 -35.19
CA ARG A 235 -11.56 -3.45 -34.67
C ARG A 235 -11.52 -4.18 -33.32
N ASN A 236 -12.43 -5.13 -33.12
CA ASN A 236 -12.46 -6.01 -31.96
C ASN A 236 -11.63 -7.28 -32.20
N VAL A 237 -11.03 -7.84 -31.16
CA VAL A 237 -10.34 -9.14 -31.16
C VAL A 237 -11.01 -10.06 -30.16
N ALA A 238 -11.73 -11.08 -30.62
CA ALA A 238 -12.41 -12.08 -29.80
C ALA A 238 -11.82 -13.48 -30.04
N ILE A 239 -11.32 -14.16 -29.01
CA ILE A 239 -10.72 -15.50 -29.12
C ILE A 239 -11.23 -16.39 -27.98
N GLY A 240 -11.77 -17.57 -28.29
CA GLY A 240 -12.34 -18.51 -27.31
C GLY A 240 -13.86 -18.63 -27.37
N ASP A 241 -14.44 -19.64 -26.72
CA ASP A 241 -15.90 -19.88 -26.77
C ASP A 241 -16.69 -18.69 -26.20
N SER A 242 -17.66 -18.21 -26.97
CA SER A 242 -18.59 -17.13 -26.57
C SER A 242 -17.90 -15.83 -26.14
N ALA A 243 -16.63 -15.62 -26.51
CA ALA A 243 -15.93 -14.37 -26.27
C ALA A 243 -16.62 -13.23 -27.04
N MET A 244 -16.95 -12.14 -26.34
CA MET A 244 -17.70 -10.99 -26.86
C MET A 244 -19.06 -11.32 -27.49
N TYR A 245 -19.72 -12.42 -27.07
CA TYR A 245 -20.97 -12.91 -27.66
C TYR A 245 -22.04 -11.83 -27.89
N GLY A 246 -22.31 -11.02 -26.87
CA GLY A 246 -23.33 -9.97 -26.83
C GLY A 246 -22.83 -8.57 -27.19
N ASN A 247 -21.59 -8.42 -27.68
CA ASN A 247 -21.12 -7.13 -28.18
C ASN A 247 -21.98 -6.69 -29.38
N THR A 248 -22.60 -5.51 -29.32
CA THR A 248 -23.50 -5.01 -30.38
C THR A 248 -22.87 -3.90 -31.20
N ASN A 249 -22.51 -2.79 -30.55
CA ASN A 249 -22.03 -1.57 -31.21
C ASN A 249 -20.64 -1.12 -30.75
N SER A 250 -20.01 -1.84 -29.83
CA SER A 250 -18.76 -1.41 -29.21
C SER A 250 -17.52 -1.86 -30.00
N SER A 251 -16.47 -1.03 -29.95
CA SER A 251 -15.28 -1.10 -30.80
C SER A 251 -13.98 -1.12 -29.98
N PHE A 252 -12.88 -1.52 -30.61
CA PHE A 252 -11.52 -1.51 -30.03
C PHE A 252 -11.36 -2.34 -28.74
N ASN A 253 -12.05 -3.47 -28.63
CA ASN A 253 -11.92 -4.36 -27.47
C ASN A 253 -11.10 -5.62 -27.78
N ILE A 254 -10.52 -6.21 -26.74
CA ILE A 254 -9.78 -7.48 -26.81
C ILE A 254 -10.40 -8.44 -25.80
N GLY A 255 -11.17 -9.43 -26.25
CA GLY A 255 -11.76 -10.50 -25.44
C GLY A 255 -11.09 -11.85 -25.73
N ILE A 256 -10.26 -12.36 -24.84
CA ILE A 256 -9.55 -13.65 -25.03
C ILE A 256 -9.85 -14.59 -23.87
N GLY A 257 -10.67 -15.60 -24.10
CA GLY A 257 -11.06 -16.59 -23.09
C GLY A 257 -12.55 -16.92 -23.14
N VAL A 258 -12.94 -18.03 -22.51
CA VAL A 258 -14.34 -18.48 -22.49
C VAL A 258 -15.22 -17.45 -21.77
N ASN A 259 -16.26 -16.96 -22.45
CA ASN A 259 -17.14 -15.87 -21.99
C ASN A 259 -16.40 -14.55 -21.61
N ALA A 260 -15.18 -14.30 -22.09
CA ALA A 260 -14.52 -13.01 -21.91
C ALA A 260 -15.34 -11.90 -22.60
N LEU A 261 -15.62 -10.80 -21.90
CA LEU A 261 -16.44 -9.67 -22.39
C LEU A 261 -17.83 -10.07 -22.94
N LYS A 262 -18.42 -11.16 -22.44
CA LYS A 262 -19.65 -11.77 -22.97
C LYS A 262 -20.80 -10.78 -23.20
N SER A 263 -21.11 -9.94 -22.22
CA SER A 263 -22.22 -8.98 -22.26
C SER A 263 -21.72 -7.54 -22.42
N ASN A 264 -20.61 -7.33 -23.14
CA ASN A 264 -19.99 -6.02 -23.29
C ASN A 264 -20.82 -5.08 -24.18
N SER A 265 -21.07 -3.86 -23.71
CA SER A 265 -21.75 -2.80 -24.49
C SER A 265 -20.87 -1.58 -24.79
N ASN A 266 -19.64 -1.55 -24.25
CA ASN A 266 -18.80 -0.35 -24.19
C ASN A 266 -17.38 -0.61 -24.72
N SER A 267 -16.70 0.42 -25.22
CA SER A 267 -15.51 0.33 -26.08
C SER A 267 -14.19 0.40 -25.30
N ASN A 268 -13.07 0.19 -26.02
CA ASN A 268 -11.71 0.38 -25.52
C ASN A 268 -11.37 -0.49 -24.28
N THR A 269 -11.84 -1.74 -24.26
CA THR A 269 -11.78 -2.61 -23.08
C THR A 269 -11.03 -3.92 -23.37
N ILE A 270 -10.18 -4.37 -22.44
CA ILE A 270 -9.38 -5.60 -22.55
C ILE A 270 -9.86 -6.59 -21.49
N GLY A 271 -10.34 -7.77 -21.90
CA GLY A 271 -10.69 -8.90 -21.03
C GLY A 271 -9.98 -10.17 -21.49
N ILE A 272 -9.01 -10.65 -20.72
CA ILE A 272 -8.22 -11.85 -21.00
C ILE A 272 -8.36 -12.82 -19.83
N GLY A 273 -8.89 -14.02 -20.07
CA GLY A 273 -9.21 -15.01 -19.05
C GLY A 273 -10.68 -15.45 -19.13
N ARG A 274 -10.99 -16.59 -18.50
CA ARG A 274 -12.36 -17.11 -18.43
C ARG A 274 -13.21 -16.17 -17.56
N LEU A 275 -14.38 -15.76 -18.08
CA LEU A 275 -15.32 -14.82 -17.44
C LEU A 275 -14.74 -13.44 -17.10
N ALA A 276 -13.60 -13.05 -17.69
CA ALA A 276 -13.05 -11.70 -17.51
C ALA A 276 -14.04 -10.66 -18.09
N LEU A 277 -14.45 -9.67 -17.30
CA LEU A 277 -15.41 -8.62 -17.69
C LEU A 277 -16.76 -9.15 -18.24
N GLU A 278 -17.27 -10.26 -17.71
CA GLU A 278 -18.50 -10.91 -18.24
C GLU A 278 -19.70 -9.96 -18.42
N ASN A 279 -19.93 -9.03 -17.47
CA ASN A 279 -21.12 -8.17 -17.42
C ASN A 279 -20.89 -6.68 -17.76
N ASN A 280 -19.73 -6.35 -18.34
CA ASN A 280 -19.24 -4.97 -18.47
C ASN A 280 -20.11 -4.01 -19.30
N ALA A 281 -20.59 -2.92 -18.70
CA ALA A 281 -21.25 -1.80 -19.38
C ALA A 281 -20.51 -0.46 -19.18
N ALA A 282 -19.17 -0.50 -19.14
CA ALA A 282 -18.30 0.67 -18.97
C ALA A 282 -17.04 0.62 -19.86
N ASN A 283 -16.40 1.76 -20.09
CA ASN A 283 -15.26 1.89 -21.00
C ASN A 283 -13.91 1.82 -20.26
N TYR A 284 -12.83 1.57 -21.02
CA TYR A 284 -11.43 1.70 -20.58
C TYR A 284 -11.00 0.74 -19.47
N ASN A 285 -11.66 -0.41 -19.33
CA ASN A 285 -11.29 -1.42 -18.33
C ASN A 285 -10.25 -2.41 -18.88
N ILE A 286 -9.32 -2.86 -18.03
CA ILE A 286 -8.35 -3.92 -18.31
C ILE A 286 -8.53 -5.01 -17.26
N ALA A 287 -8.95 -6.20 -17.66
CA ALA A 287 -9.05 -7.39 -16.82
C ALA A 287 -8.22 -8.52 -17.43
N ILE A 288 -7.21 -9.01 -16.70
CA ILE A 288 -6.32 -10.09 -17.14
C ILE A 288 -6.25 -11.13 -16.02
N GLY A 289 -7.02 -12.20 -16.13
CA GLY A 289 -7.10 -13.29 -15.17
C GLY A 289 -8.48 -13.95 -15.14
N ASP A 290 -8.54 -15.13 -14.52
CA ASP A 290 -9.79 -15.85 -14.31
C ASP A 290 -10.75 -15.04 -13.42
N GLN A 291 -11.98 -14.79 -13.87
CA GLN A 291 -13.00 -13.99 -13.18
C GLN A 291 -12.58 -12.55 -12.79
N SER A 292 -11.57 -11.98 -13.46
CA SER A 292 -11.17 -10.60 -13.22
C SER A 292 -12.26 -9.60 -13.70
N LEU A 293 -12.62 -8.64 -12.85
CA LEU A 293 -13.67 -7.62 -13.07
C LEU A 293 -15.06 -8.18 -13.48
N ARG A 294 -15.40 -9.42 -13.09
CA ARG A 294 -16.57 -10.17 -13.61
C ARG A 294 -17.92 -9.49 -13.40
N ALA A 295 -18.15 -8.87 -12.24
CA ALA A 295 -19.43 -8.24 -11.89
C ALA A 295 -19.57 -6.78 -12.37
N ASN A 296 -18.57 -6.23 -13.06
CA ASN A 296 -18.55 -4.80 -13.39
C ASN A 296 -19.73 -4.38 -14.25
N VAL A 297 -20.50 -3.39 -13.78
CA VAL A 297 -21.63 -2.83 -14.52
C VAL A 297 -21.23 -1.47 -15.07
N THR A 298 -21.02 -0.46 -14.21
CA THR A 298 -20.78 0.93 -14.63
C THR A 298 -19.38 1.47 -14.32
N GLY A 299 -18.55 0.73 -13.58
CA GLY A 299 -17.22 1.17 -13.17
C GLY A 299 -16.24 1.28 -14.36
N PHE A 300 -15.61 2.45 -14.54
CA PHE A 300 -14.75 2.72 -15.70
C PHE A 300 -13.27 2.93 -15.31
N SER A 301 -12.37 2.78 -16.30
CA SER A 301 -10.92 2.98 -16.12
C SER A 301 -10.27 2.11 -15.01
N ASN A 302 -10.79 0.90 -14.79
CA ASN A 302 -10.22 -0.05 -13.83
C ASN A 302 -9.15 -0.95 -14.48
N ILE A 303 -8.07 -1.25 -13.74
CA ILE A 303 -7.05 -2.24 -14.09
C ILE A 303 -7.15 -3.38 -13.08
N ALA A 304 -7.21 -4.64 -13.55
CA ALA A 304 -7.44 -5.81 -12.72
C ALA A 304 -6.65 -7.03 -13.26
N VAL A 305 -5.46 -7.29 -12.71
CA VAL A 305 -4.54 -8.32 -13.20
C VAL A 305 -4.30 -9.39 -12.14
N GLY A 306 -4.89 -10.57 -12.33
CA GLY A 306 -4.85 -11.69 -11.40
C GLY A 306 -6.18 -12.46 -11.37
N THR A 307 -6.18 -13.62 -10.69
CA THR A 307 -7.41 -14.39 -10.45
C THR A 307 -8.33 -13.64 -9.48
N SER A 308 -9.58 -13.47 -9.90
CA SER A 308 -10.68 -12.84 -9.16
C SER A 308 -10.34 -11.46 -8.57
N THR A 309 -9.47 -10.69 -9.25
CA THR A 309 -9.23 -9.28 -8.92
C THR A 309 -10.47 -8.45 -9.24
N LEU A 310 -10.90 -7.59 -8.31
CA LEU A 310 -12.10 -6.74 -8.47
C LEU A 310 -13.34 -7.53 -8.94
N ASN A 311 -13.48 -8.80 -8.53
CA ASN A 311 -14.51 -9.72 -9.02
C ASN A 311 -15.94 -9.20 -8.76
N ASP A 312 -16.17 -8.56 -7.60
CA ASP A 312 -17.49 -8.04 -7.19
C ASP A 312 -17.66 -6.53 -7.40
N ASN A 313 -16.75 -5.88 -8.15
CA ASN A 313 -16.89 -4.47 -8.54
C ASN A 313 -18.13 -4.29 -9.39
N THR A 314 -19.01 -3.36 -9.03
CA THR A 314 -20.25 -3.07 -9.75
C THR A 314 -20.21 -1.68 -10.38
N SER A 315 -19.79 -0.66 -9.63
CA SER A 315 -19.70 0.73 -10.10
C SER A 315 -18.39 1.44 -9.78
N GLY A 316 -17.50 0.84 -8.96
CA GLY A 316 -16.24 1.47 -8.58
C GLY A 316 -15.35 1.77 -9.78
N SER A 317 -14.79 2.97 -9.85
CA SER A 317 -14.02 3.46 -11.01
C SER A 317 -12.58 3.82 -10.65
N ARG A 318 -11.70 3.82 -11.66
CA ARG A 318 -10.27 4.21 -11.55
C ARG A 318 -9.45 3.39 -10.53
N ASN A 319 -9.85 2.15 -10.26
CA ASN A 319 -9.10 1.27 -9.36
C ASN A 319 -7.98 0.52 -10.12
N THR A 320 -6.85 0.28 -9.47
CA THR A 320 -5.77 -0.58 -9.97
C THR A 320 -5.58 -1.76 -9.01
N ALA A 321 -5.89 -2.98 -9.45
CA ALA A 321 -5.76 -4.21 -8.69
C ALA A 321 -4.79 -5.17 -9.41
N ILE A 322 -3.71 -5.58 -8.75
CA ILE A 322 -2.71 -6.52 -9.31
C ILE A 322 -2.35 -7.57 -8.25
N GLY A 323 -2.68 -8.84 -8.49
CA GLY A 323 -2.41 -9.95 -7.58
C GLY A 323 -3.68 -10.75 -7.24
N HIS A 324 -3.50 -12.01 -6.83
CA HIS A 324 -4.62 -12.91 -6.52
C HIS A 324 -5.52 -12.33 -5.41
N TYR A 325 -6.83 -12.18 -5.68
CA TYR A 325 -7.81 -11.53 -4.78
C TYR A 325 -7.53 -10.06 -4.41
N ALA A 326 -6.72 -9.31 -5.16
CA ALA A 326 -6.59 -7.86 -4.93
C ALA A 326 -7.94 -7.16 -5.20
N LEU A 327 -8.41 -6.34 -4.25
CA LEU A 327 -9.71 -5.62 -4.28
C LEU A 327 -10.94 -6.52 -4.59
N ARG A 328 -10.89 -7.82 -4.25
CA ARG A 328 -11.92 -8.82 -4.64
C ARG A 328 -13.36 -8.36 -4.37
N ASP A 329 -13.62 -7.86 -3.15
CA ASP A 329 -14.96 -7.54 -2.65
C ASP A 329 -15.32 -6.04 -2.78
N ASN A 330 -14.50 -5.24 -3.48
CA ASN A 330 -14.81 -3.83 -3.73
C ASN A 330 -16.01 -3.70 -4.66
N THR A 331 -17.09 -3.06 -4.21
CA THR A 331 -18.31 -2.86 -5.00
C THR A 331 -18.36 -1.50 -5.69
N THR A 332 -18.25 -0.41 -4.92
CA THR A 332 -18.37 0.98 -5.41
C THR A 332 -17.18 1.87 -5.07
N GLY A 333 -16.16 1.38 -4.35
CA GLY A 333 -15.00 2.18 -3.97
C GLY A 333 -14.18 2.60 -5.19
N GLU A 334 -13.64 3.81 -5.17
CA GLU A 334 -12.97 4.44 -6.31
C GLU A 334 -11.52 4.83 -6.00
N GLN A 335 -10.70 4.95 -7.06
CA GLN A 335 -9.34 5.47 -7.00
C GLN A 335 -8.42 4.71 -6.00
N ASN A 336 -8.67 3.42 -5.77
CA ASN A 336 -7.82 2.57 -4.95
C ASN A 336 -6.72 1.89 -5.78
N THR A 337 -5.51 1.77 -5.23
CA THR A 337 -4.39 1.00 -5.81
C THR A 337 -4.05 -0.16 -4.88
N ALA A 338 -4.28 -1.40 -5.31
CA ALA A 338 -3.98 -2.62 -4.56
C ALA A 338 -3.01 -3.52 -5.36
N VAL A 339 -1.80 -3.73 -4.85
CA VAL A 339 -0.75 -4.54 -5.50
C VAL A 339 -0.22 -5.58 -4.52
N GLY A 340 -0.63 -6.84 -4.70
CA GLY A 340 -0.26 -7.97 -3.85
C GLY A 340 -1.42 -8.95 -3.66
N THR A 341 -1.09 -10.18 -3.26
CA THR A 341 -2.11 -11.18 -2.94
C THR A 341 -2.96 -10.72 -1.74
N SER A 342 -4.27 -10.72 -1.92
CA SER A 342 -5.27 -10.27 -0.94
C SER A 342 -5.13 -8.81 -0.48
N ALA A 343 -4.44 -7.94 -1.22
CA ALA A 343 -4.41 -6.51 -0.93
C ALA A 343 -5.82 -5.93 -1.06
N MET A 344 -6.35 -5.30 0.01
CA MET A 344 -7.74 -4.80 0.11
C MET A 344 -8.84 -5.84 -0.22
N ALA A 345 -8.62 -7.13 0.07
CA ALA A 345 -9.52 -8.19 -0.37
C ALA A 345 -10.99 -8.02 0.06
N SER A 346 -11.24 -7.62 1.32
CA SER A 346 -12.59 -7.56 1.93
C SER A 346 -13.25 -6.17 1.95
N ARG A 347 -12.72 -5.19 1.20
CA ARG A 347 -13.09 -3.78 1.41
C ARG A 347 -14.30 -3.36 0.60
N VAL A 348 -15.35 -2.94 1.29
CA VAL A 348 -16.62 -2.48 0.72
C VAL A 348 -16.69 -0.95 0.86
N LEU A 349 -16.91 -0.24 -0.25
CA LEU A 349 -17.14 1.22 -0.38
C LEU A 349 -15.94 2.18 -0.13
N SER A 350 -14.82 1.75 0.46
CA SER A 350 -13.68 2.65 0.75
C SER A 350 -12.95 3.15 -0.52
N SER A 351 -12.57 4.42 -0.56
CA SER A 351 -11.92 5.08 -1.72
C SER A 351 -10.57 5.73 -1.37
N PHE A 352 -9.77 6.04 -2.40
CA PHE A 352 -8.48 6.76 -2.32
C PHE A 352 -7.36 6.06 -1.53
N ASN A 353 -7.37 4.73 -1.45
CA ASN A 353 -6.36 3.97 -0.71
C ASN A 353 -5.23 3.44 -1.60
N THR A 354 -4.03 3.28 -1.04
CA THR A 354 -2.90 2.61 -1.68
C THR A 354 -2.43 1.45 -0.79
N ALA A 355 -2.60 0.21 -1.23
CA ALA A 355 -2.19 -1.00 -0.53
C ALA A 355 -1.20 -1.82 -1.37
N ILE A 356 0.06 -1.92 -0.96
CA ILE A 356 1.12 -2.63 -1.67
C ILE A 356 1.75 -3.66 -0.74
N GLY A 357 1.48 -4.95 -0.97
CA GLY A 357 1.99 -6.05 -0.17
C GLY A 357 0.98 -7.19 0.01
N TYR A 358 1.45 -8.32 0.53
CA TYR A 358 0.57 -9.42 0.93
C TYR A 358 -0.37 -8.96 2.05
N ASN A 359 -1.68 -9.08 1.84
CA ASN A 359 -2.71 -8.81 2.85
C ASN A 359 -2.68 -7.38 3.43
N ALA A 360 -2.07 -6.42 2.71
CA ALA A 360 -2.12 -4.99 3.05
C ALA A 360 -3.57 -4.51 2.98
N MET A 361 -4.08 -3.90 4.07
CA MET A 361 -5.50 -3.54 4.22
C MET A 361 -6.50 -4.69 3.98
N GLY A 362 -6.08 -5.94 4.24
CA GLY A 362 -6.80 -7.14 3.82
C GLY A 362 -8.08 -7.51 4.59
N SER A 363 -8.35 -6.93 5.77
CA SER A 363 -9.56 -7.20 6.57
C SER A 363 -10.37 -5.94 6.87
N ASN A 364 -11.62 -6.12 7.33
CA ASN A 364 -12.59 -5.08 7.71
C ASN A 364 -13.32 -4.44 6.52
N GLY A 365 -14.48 -3.84 6.81
CA GLY A 365 -15.53 -3.54 5.82
C GLY A 365 -16.29 -2.23 6.06
N SER A 366 -15.68 -1.27 6.77
CA SER A 366 -16.20 0.08 6.91
C SER A 366 -15.96 0.94 5.65
N SER A 367 -16.94 1.79 5.31
CA SER A 367 -16.78 2.83 4.29
C SER A 367 -15.84 3.97 4.71
N TYR A 368 -15.55 4.09 6.01
CA TYR A 368 -14.69 5.16 6.55
C TYR A 368 -13.19 4.96 6.30
N ALA A 369 -12.75 3.79 5.80
CA ALA A 369 -11.34 3.46 5.61
C ALA A 369 -10.72 4.13 4.37
N THR A 370 -10.76 5.47 4.27
CA THR A 370 -10.32 6.25 3.11
C THR A 370 -8.94 6.89 3.27
N ASN A 371 -8.31 7.29 2.16
CA ASN A 371 -7.02 8.02 2.12
C ASN A 371 -5.84 7.31 2.80
N ASN A 372 -5.90 5.99 2.98
CA ASN A 372 -4.87 5.24 3.67
C ASN A 372 -3.76 4.77 2.72
N VAL A 373 -2.51 4.79 3.16
CA VAL A 373 -1.34 4.26 2.46
C VAL A 373 -0.74 3.12 3.28
N ALA A 374 -0.75 1.91 2.75
CA ALA A 374 -0.25 0.69 3.35
C ALA A 374 0.80 0.03 2.45
N ILE A 375 2.06 0.03 2.83
CA ILE A 375 3.17 -0.53 2.04
C ILE A 375 3.96 -1.54 2.88
N GLY A 376 3.78 -2.81 2.60
CA GLY A 376 4.39 -3.93 3.32
C GLY A 376 3.39 -5.05 3.62
N PRO A 377 3.87 -6.26 3.94
CA PRO A 377 2.99 -7.36 4.33
C PRO A 377 2.21 -7.01 5.61
N ASN A 378 0.90 -7.23 5.60
CA ASN A 378 -0.05 -6.90 6.67
C ASN A 378 -0.05 -5.43 7.15
N ALA A 379 0.53 -4.48 6.39
CA ALA A 379 0.42 -3.07 6.72
C ALA A 379 -1.06 -2.65 6.72
N LEU A 380 -1.52 -1.98 7.79
CA LEU A 380 -2.93 -1.59 7.96
C LEU A 380 -3.94 -2.74 7.78
N ARG A 381 -3.57 -4.00 8.07
CA ARG A 381 -4.40 -5.19 7.83
C ARG A 381 -5.85 -4.98 8.29
N SER A 382 -6.04 -4.56 9.54
CA SER A 382 -7.32 -4.24 10.17
C SER A 382 -7.41 -2.73 10.41
N ILE A 383 -8.03 -2.00 9.47
CA ILE A 383 -8.30 -0.57 9.56
C ILE A 383 -9.71 -0.23 9.05
N ASP A 384 -10.41 0.57 9.85
CA ASP A 384 -11.67 1.24 9.58
C ASP A 384 -11.56 2.78 9.70
N GLY A 385 -10.44 3.31 10.19
CA GLY A 385 -10.10 4.74 10.21
C GLY A 385 -9.43 5.24 8.91
N ALA A 386 -9.21 6.55 8.84
CA ALA A 386 -8.83 7.28 7.64
C ALA A 386 -7.48 8.01 7.76
N ASP A 387 -6.93 8.43 6.61
CA ASP A 387 -5.77 9.33 6.53
C ASP A 387 -4.52 8.79 7.23
N ASN A 388 -4.33 7.46 7.20
CA ASN A 388 -3.21 6.77 7.82
C ASN A 388 -2.10 6.40 6.82
N ILE A 389 -0.84 6.50 7.22
CA ILE A 389 0.33 6.03 6.48
C ILE A 389 1.01 4.91 7.27
N ALA A 390 1.15 3.73 6.69
CA ALA A 390 1.83 2.57 7.26
C ALA A 390 2.82 1.96 6.26
N ILE A 391 4.11 1.97 6.59
CA ILE A 391 5.19 1.47 5.74
C ILE A 391 6.06 0.50 6.53
N GLY A 392 5.93 -0.81 6.27
CA GLY A 392 6.68 -1.87 6.93
C GLY A 392 5.85 -3.13 7.18
N ASN A 393 6.52 -4.23 7.51
CA ASN A 393 5.86 -5.47 7.94
C ASN A 393 5.10 -5.23 9.25
N ASN A 394 3.79 -5.51 9.26
CA ASN A 394 2.86 -5.26 10.38
C ASN A 394 2.81 -3.79 10.88
N ALA A 395 3.20 -2.79 10.06
CA ALA A 395 3.00 -1.39 10.43
C ALA A 395 1.49 -1.12 10.58
N MET A 396 1.05 -0.71 11.79
CA MET A 396 -0.37 -0.53 12.12
C MET A 396 -1.27 -1.71 11.72
N ALA A 397 -0.80 -2.95 11.95
CA ALA A 397 -1.52 -4.16 11.55
C ALA A 397 -2.96 -4.21 12.13
N ASP A 398 -3.13 -3.79 13.38
CA ASP A 398 -4.41 -3.70 14.07
C ASP A 398 -4.63 -2.26 14.55
N ALA A 399 -5.24 -1.43 13.69
CA ALA A 399 -5.49 -0.01 13.96
C ALA A 399 -6.98 0.31 14.22
N GLY A 400 -7.91 -0.53 13.75
CA GLY A 400 -9.34 -0.32 13.97
C GLY A 400 -9.79 1.06 13.49
N PHE A 401 -10.41 1.87 14.35
CA PHE A 401 -10.94 3.19 13.98
C PHE A 401 -9.94 4.36 14.11
N ALA A 402 -8.64 4.10 14.35
CA ALA A 402 -7.64 5.17 14.48
C ALA A 402 -7.39 5.90 13.15
N SER A 403 -7.35 7.23 13.18
CA SER A 403 -7.10 8.10 12.01
C SER A 403 -5.89 9.04 12.22
N ASN A 404 -5.36 9.57 11.12
CA ASN A 404 -4.28 10.56 11.06
C ASN A 404 -2.90 10.06 11.56
N ASN A 405 -2.61 8.76 11.45
CA ASN A 405 -1.36 8.20 11.98
C ASN A 405 -0.29 7.99 10.91
N ILE A 406 0.98 8.09 11.31
CA ILE A 406 2.14 7.72 10.48
C ILE A 406 2.92 6.63 11.21
N ALA A 407 3.03 5.43 10.62
CA ALA A 407 3.86 4.33 11.10
C ALA A 407 4.86 3.90 10.02
N ILE A 408 6.16 4.03 10.27
CA ILE A 408 7.22 3.67 9.34
C ILE A 408 8.23 2.79 10.06
N GLY A 409 8.22 1.48 9.77
CA GLY A 409 9.06 0.48 10.41
C GLY A 409 8.31 -0.83 10.66
N SER A 410 9.04 -1.91 10.89
CA SER A 410 8.41 -3.20 11.22
C SER A 410 7.79 -3.15 12.62
N ASN A 411 6.50 -3.51 12.69
CA ASN A 411 5.65 -3.43 13.89
C ASN A 411 5.65 -2.03 14.54
N ALA A 412 5.82 -0.97 13.74
CA ALA A 412 5.58 0.40 14.19
C ALA A 412 4.07 0.57 14.45
N MET A 413 3.71 1.03 15.65
CA MET A 413 2.34 1.28 16.09
C MET A 413 1.38 0.09 15.82
N GLU A 414 1.86 -1.13 16.11
CA GLU A 414 1.22 -2.39 15.69
C GLU A 414 -0.26 -2.54 16.10
N SER A 415 -0.64 -2.01 17.27
CA SER A 415 -1.93 -2.31 17.95
C SER A 415 -2.73 -1.08 18.43
N ILE A 416 -2.82 0.02 17.66
CA ILE A 416 -3.56 1.25 18.02
C ILE A 416 -5.11 1.11 18.01
N THR A 417 -5.64 -0.05 18.41
CA THR A 417 -7.09 -0.32 18.41
C THR A 417 -7.83 0.39 19.55
N TYR A 418 -8.77 1.26 19.20
CA TYR A 418 -9.94 1.58 20.02
C TYR A 418 -11.20 1.55 19.15
N SER A 419 -12.30 0.99 19.67
CA SER A 419 -13.49 0.66 18.86
C SER A 419 -14.85 0.88 19.51
N ALA A 420 -14.93 1.40 20.75
CA ALA A 420 -16.20 1.42 21.50
C ALA A 420 -17.29 2.34 20.88
N SER A 421 -16.91 3.28 20.01
CA SER A 421 -17.83 4.16 19.28
C SER A 421 -18.26 3.62 17.90
N GLY A 422 -17.52 2.66 17.31
CA GLY A 422 -17.69 2.27 15.91
C GLY A 422 -17.46 3.40 14.89
N LEU A 423 -16.79 4.49 15.30
CA LEU A 423 -16.55 5.70 14.51
C LEU A 423 -15.05 6.05 14.49
N PRO A 424 -14.52 6.56 13.35
CA PRO A 424 -13.16 7.06 13.25
C PRO A 424 -12.83 8.11 14.33
N TRP A 425 -11.60 8.09 14.83
CA TRP A 425 -11.13 9.07 15.81
C TRP A 425 -9.69 9.51 15.50
N ALA A 426 -9.44 10.81 15.62
CA ALA A 426 -8.14 11.41 15.34
C ALA A 426 -7.16 11.09 16.48
N SER A 427 -6.26 10.14 16.25
CA SER A 427 -5.21 9.78 17.20
C SER A 427 -3.89 10.51 16.93
N ASP A 428 -3.69 11.04 15.71
CA ASP A 428 -2.61 11.99 15.38
C ASP A 428 -1.18 11.54 15.79
N ASN A 429 -0.89 10.23 15.77
CA ASN A 429 0.40 9.71 16.25
C ASN A 429 1.40 9.51 15.11
N ILE A 430 2.69 9.66 15.42
CA ILE A 430 3.82 9.40 14.51
C ILE A 430 4.76 8.38 15.16
N ALA A 431 5.02 7.26 14.50
CA ALA A 431 5.92 6.19 14.93
C ALA A 431 6.88 5.81 13.80
N ILE A 432 8.13 6.26 13.88
CA ILE A 432 9.17 6.03 12.87
C ILE A 432 10.30 5.22 13.52
N GLY A 433 10.34 3.93 13.25
CA GLY A 433 11.32 2.99 13.79
C GLY A 433 10.74 1.61 14.03
N LYS A 434 11.61 0.59 14.07
CA LYS A 434 11.22 -0.78 14.44
C LYS A 434 10.67 -0.78 15.88
N TYR A 435 9.47 -1.32 16.08
CA TYR A 435 8.76 -1.34 17.38
C TYR A 435 8.53 0.03 18.05
N ALA A 436 8.58 1.14 17.28
CA ALA A 436 8.15 2.44 17.81
C ALA A 436 6.64 2.39 18.13
N MET A 437 6.23 2.78 19.34
CA MET A 437 4.83 2.72 19.82
C MET A 437 4.12 1.36 19.66
N GLN A 438 4.86 0.24 19.66
CA GLN A 438 4.29 -1.09 19.37
C GLN A 438 3.06 -1.44 20.24
N GLU A 439 3.14 -1.17 21.54
CA GLU A 439 2.15 -1.59 22.53
C GLU A 439 1.15 -0.47 22.86
N THR A 440 1.06 0.57 22.03
CA THR A 440 0.09 1.65 22.22
C THR A 440 -1.33 1.17 21.99
N ARG A 441 -2.10 1.10 23.09
CA ARG A 441 -3.44 0.51 23.16
C ARG A 441 -4.42 1.47 23.85
N PRO A 442 -4.94 2.47 23.12
CA PRO A 442 -5.86 3.46 23.66
C PRO A 442 -7.11 2.81 24.26
N THR A 443 -7.55 3.30 25.41
CA THR A 443 -8.75 2.83 26.13
C THR A 443 -9.93 3.82 26.06
N SER A 444 -9.72 4.98 25.43
CA SER A 444 -10.76 5.95 25.07
C SER A 444 -10.33 6.72 23.80
N THR A 445 -11.22 7.53 23.23
CA THR A 445 -10.85 8.52 22.19
C THR A 445 -10.06 9.72 22.75
N THR A 446 -9.81 9.75 24.06
CA THR A 446 -9.17 10.85 24.79
C THR A 446 -7.85 10.45 25.42
N ASN A 447 -7.24 9.36 24.96
CA ASN A 447 -5.94 8.89 25.42
C ASN A 447 -5.15 8.23 24.27
N GLY A 448 -3.83 8.04 24.45
CA GLY A 448 -2.98 7.45 23.41
C GLY A 448 -2.86 8.27 22.11
N TYR A 449 -3.01 9.60 22.17
CA TYR A 449 -3.04 10.49 20.99
C TYR A 449 -1.95 11.57 20.98
N LYS A 450 -1.62 12.12 19.80
CA LYS A 450 -0.61 13.19 19.55
C LYS A 450 0.81 12.85 19.98
N ASN A 451 1.16 11.58 20.05
CA ASN A 451 2.51 11.14 20.39
C ASN A 451 3.41 11.06 19.14
N VAL A 452 4.68 11.40 19.31
CA VAL A 452 5.70 11.33 18.27
C VAL A 452 6.86 10.48 18.79
N ALA A 453 7.15 9.37 18.12
CA ALA A 453 8.21 8.43 18.43
C ALA A 453 9.10 8.22 17.21
N VAL A 454 10.38 8.59 17.31
CA VAL A 454 11.37 8.49 16.22
C VAL A 454 12.61 7.77 16.73
N GLY A 455 12.71 6.48 16.44
CA GLY A 455 13.78 5.60 16.91
C GLY A 455 13.27 4.17 17.11
N ALA A 456 14.17 3.19 17.08
CA ALA A 456 13.80 1.82 17.43
C ALA A 456 13.41 1.76 18.92
N TYR A 457 12.31 1.07 19.22
CA TYR A 457 11.73 0.93 20.56
C TYR A 457 11.34 2.26 21.26
N ALA A 458 11.30 3.39 20.53
CA ALA A 458 10.87 4.67 21.08
C ALA A 458 9.38 4.61 21.48
N LEU A 459 9.07 5.07 22.70
CA LEU A 459 7.73 5.12 23.28
C LEU A 459 6.96 3.78 23.23
N ARG A 460 7.70 2.65 23.26
CA ARG A 460 7.15 1.31 22.94
C ARG A 460 5.95 0.91 23.79
N ALA A 461 5.99 1.13 25.11
CA ALA A 461 5.00 0.64 26.06
C ALA A 461 3.80 1.59 26.32
N ASN A 462 3.63 2.65 25.51
CA ASN A 462 2.70 3.74 25.83
C ASN A 462 1.23 3.41 25.60
N ILE A 463 0.57 2.86 26.62
CA ILE A 463 -0.85 2.45 26.59
C ILE A 463 -1.78 3.64 26.39
N THR A 464 -1.71 4.66 27.26
CA THR A 464 -2.70 5.76 27.32
C THR A 464 -2.09 7.16 27.22
N GLY A 465 -0.77 7.31 27.18
CA GLY A 465 -0.12 8.61 27.23
C GLY A 465 -0.38 9.52 26.04
N ILE A 466 -0.34 10.84 26.28
CA ILE A 466 -0.79 11.90 25.34
C ILE A 466 0.32 12.93 25.10
N SER A 467 0.45 13.41 23.86
CA SER A 467 1.33 14.54 23.50
C SER A 467 2.82 14.36 23.86
N ASN A 468 3.33 13.13 23.88
CA ASN A 468 4.74 12.87 24.18
C ASN A 468 5.62 12.94 22.92
N LEU A 469 6.86 13.39 23.08
CA LEU A 469 7.89 13.39 22.03
C LEU A 469 9.07 12.52 22.47
N ALA A 470 9.33 11.43 21.75
CA ALA A 470 10.44 10.51 21.97
C ALA A 470 11.31 10.43 20.72
N ILE A 471 12.56 10.92 20.77
CA ILE A 471 13.52 10.85 19.66
C ILE A 471 14.79 10.16 20.15
N GLY A 472 15.07 8.96 19.66
CA GLY A 472 16.24 8.16 20.01
C GLY A 472 15.92 6.69 20.22
N HIS A 473 16.97 5.86 20.30
CA HIS A 473 16.82 4.44 20.66
C HIS A 473 16.30 4.33 22.09
N GLU A 474 15.18 3.65 22.29
CA GLU A 474 14.56 3.41 23.61
C GLU A 474 14.21 4.68 24.42
N ALA A 475 14.04 5.83 23.78
CA ALA A 475 13.50 7.04 24.43
C ALA A 475 12.05 6.78 24.89
N LEU A 476 11.71 7.09 26.15
CA LEU A 476 10.40 6.80 26.78
C LEU A 476 9.90 5.35 26.62
N LYS A 477 10.81 4.37 26.45
CA LYS A 477 10.50 2.96 26.17
C LYS A 477 9.50 2.34 27.14
N SER A 478 9.75 2.47 28.45
CA SER A 478 8.97 1.82 29.51
C SER A 478 7.76 2.63 30.00
N SER A 479 7.41 3.73 29.32
CA SER A 479 6.37 4.65 29.75
C SER A 479 4.97 4.21 29.33
N THR A 480 4.03 4.04 30.28
CA THR A 480 2.69 3.46 30.01
C THR A 480 1.52 4.45 29.98
N ALA A 481 1.60 5.55 30.73
CA ALA A 481 0.52 6.54 30.91
C ALA A 481 1.07 7.98 31.08
N VAL A 482 2.13 8.30 30.34
CA VAL A 482 2.86 9.58 30.41
C VAL A 482 2.20 10.68 29.60
N ASN A 483 2.25 11.94 30.06
CA ASN A 483 1.68 13.06 29.31
C ASN A 483 2.67 14.21 29.15
N SER A 484 2.71 14.78 27.93
CA SER A 484 3.47 15.99 27.61
C SER A 484 4.97 15.92 27.95
N ASN A 485 5.59 14.74 27.92
CA ASN A 485 7.02 14.58 28.13
C ASN A 485 7.80 14.68 26.81
N ILE A 486 9.00 15.26 26.86
CA ILE A 486 9.93 15.37 25.73
C ILE A 486 11.22 14.64 26.10
N ALA A 487 11.56 13.59 25.36
CA ALA A 487 12.78 12.80 25.53
C ALA A 487 13.55 12.74 24.22
N ILE A 488 14.77 13.30 24.19
CA ILE A 488 15.63 13.38 23.01
C ILE A 488 17.02 12.82 23.38
N GLY A 489 17.32 11.61 22.91
CA GLY A 489 18.56 10.90 23.20
C GLY A 489 18.33 9.41 23.42
N THR A 490 19.40 8.62 23.31
CA THR A 490 19.34 7.17 23.63
C THR A 490 19.04 6.99 25.11
N LEU A 491 18.01 6.20 25.42
CA LEU A 491 17.51 5.94 26.79
C LEU A 491 17.14 7.22 27.58
N ALA A 492 16.84 8.34 26.91
CA ALA A 492 16.23 9.49 27.58
C ALA A 492 14.86 9.08 28.15
N MET A 493 14.70 9.19 29.47
CA MET A 493 13.52 8.67 30.21
C MET A 493 13.18 7.20 29.90
N GLY A 494 14.19 6.36 29.62
CA GLY A 494 14.00 5.04 29.02
C GLY A 494 13.43 3.96 29.95
N GLU A 495 13.86 3.93 31.22
CA GLU A 495 13.61 2.79 32.13
C GLU A 495 12.64 3.12 33.27
N GLY A 496 12.57 4.38 33.71
CA GLY A 496 11.50 4.89 34.56
C GLY A 496 10.55 5.80 33.79
N ASN A 497 9.24 5.52 33.86
CA ASN A 497 8.15 6.48 34.09
C ASN A 497 6.79 5.79 34.11
N VAL A 498 6.15 5.76 35.27
CA VAL A 498 4.76 5.35 35.44
C VAL A 498 4.02 6.53 36.08
N THR A 499 3.48 7.40 35.22
CA THR A 499 2.68 8.64 35.48
C THR A 499 3.37 10.01 35.53
N GLY A 500 4.69 10.15 35.39
CA GLY A 500 5.34 11.48 35.34
C GLY A 500 4.90 12.34 34.14
N VAL A 501 4.76 13.66 34.33
CA VAL A 501 4.18 14.64 33.38
C VAL A 501 5.06 15.90 33.24
N LEU A 502 5.06 16.49 32.03
CA LEU A 502 5.73 17.77 31.69
C LEU A 502 7.26 17.79 31.93
N ASN A 503 7.93 16.65 31.76
CA ASN A 503 9.39 16.56 31.86
C ASN A 503 10.06 16.76 30.49
N LEU A 504 11.23 17.40 30.49
CA LEU A 504 12.10 17.59 29.33
C LEU A 504 13.46 16.92 29.62
N ALA A 505 13.81 15.90 28.83
CA ALA A 505 15.06 15.15 28.92
C ALA A 505 15.80 15.22 27.57
N VAL A 506 16.95 15.90 27.52
CA VAL A 506 17.78 16.03 26.31
C VAL A 506 19.19 15.55 26.61
N GLY A 507 19.56 14.39 26.09
CA GLY A 507 20.84 13.74 26.32
C GLY A 507 20.71 12.24 26.57
N ILE A 508 21.82 11.53 26.40
CA ILE A 508 21.88 10.08 26.67
C ILE A 508 21.63 9.84 28.16
N GLN A 509 20.69 8.94 28.48
CA GLN A 509 20.29 8.58 29.85
C GLN A 509 19.87 9.78 30.75
N SER A 510 19.44 10.90 30.15
CA SER A 510 18.83 11.98 30.90
C SER A 510 17.48 11.53 31.48
N LEU A 511 17.24 11.82 32.77
CA LEU A 511 16.03 11.41 33.53
C LEU A 511 15.70 9.90 33.44
N LEU A 512 16.73 9.05 33.29
CA LEU A 512 16.60 7.62 32.96
C LEU A 512 15.60 6.84 33.82
N PHE A 513 15.59 7.06 35.14
CA PHE A 513 14.79 6.31 36.12
C PHE A 513 13.61 7.08 36.74
N ASN A 514 13.22 8.24 36.18
CA ASN A 514 12.12 9.05 36.72
C ASN A 514 10.82 8.23 36.83
N GLU A 515 10.27 8.01 38.01
CA GLU A 515 9.10 7.15 38.22
C GLU A 515 7.81 7.97 38.07
N SER A 516 7.70 9.05 38.85
CA SER A 516 6.52 9.93 38.91
C SER A 516 6.86 11.43 39.06
N GLY A 517 8.15 11.79 39.03
CA GLY A 517 8.61 13.17 39.04
C GLY A 517 8.03 13.99 37.87
N ASN A 518 7.64 15.23 38.15
CA ASN A 518 6.94 16.13 37.22
C ASN A 518 7.71 17.43 36.99
N ASN A 519 7.50 18.08 35.84
CA ASN A 519 8.07 19.40 35.51
C ASN A 519 9.61 19.47 35.61
N ASN A 520 10.33 18.36 35.48
CA ASN A 520 11.79 18.37 35.50
C ASN A 520 12.35 18.70 34.11
N THR A 521 13.29 19.64 34.04
CA THR A 521 14.09 19.92 32.84
C THR A 521 15.51 19.40 33.06
N SER A 522 16.00 18.60 32.13
CA SER A 522 17.34 18.01 32.18
C SER A 522 17.99 18.00 30.81
N ILE A 523 19.05 18.78 30.65
CA ILE A 523 19.80 18.92 29.40
C ILE A 523 21.26 18.53 29.68
N GLY A 524 21.64 17.33 29.25
CA GLY A 524 22.97 16.76 29.45
C GLY A 524 22.97 15.24 29.52
N HIS A 525 24.13 14.63 29.25
CA HIS A 525 24.35 13.20 29.50
C HIS A 525 24.22 12.91 31.01
N ASN A 526 23.40 11.92 31.39
CA ASN A 526 23.16 11.53 32.77
C ASN A 526 22.65 12.65 33.72
N GLY A 527 22.05 13.73 33.21
CA GLY A 527 21.37 14.71 34.06
C GLY A 527 20.15 14.10 34.74
N LEU A 528 19.95 14.34 36.05
CA LEU A 528 18.86 13.78 36.87
C LEU A 528 18.65 12.26 36.69
N ARG A 529 19.72 11.49 36.42
CA ARG A 529 19.63 10.08 35.98
C ARG A 529 18.85 9.19 36.96
N LEU A 530 19.07 9.36 38.27
CA LEU A 530 18.42 8.57 39.33
C LEU A 530 17.22 9.28 39.99
N ASN A 531 16.66 10.33 39.38
CA ASN A 531 15.41 10.92 39.85
C ASN A 531 14.32 9.86 39.86
N THR A 532 13.50 9.81 40.91
CA THR A 532 12.34 8.90 41.01
C THR A 532 11.06 9.72 41.16
N THR A 533 10.94 10.49 42.24
CA THR A 533 9.75 11.31 42.54
C THR A 533 10.02 12.81 42.61
N GLY A 534 11.30 13.24 42.58
CA GLY A 534 11.68 14.65 42.60
C GLY A 534 11.04 15.44 41.45
N TYR A 535 10.57 16.67 41.73
CA TYR A 535 9.81 17.48 40.78
C TYR A 535 10.26 18.95 40.73
N SER A 536 9.96 19.61 39.60
CA SER A 536 10.32 20.99 39.30
C SER A 536 11.83 21.29 39.39
N ASN A 537 12.69 20.32 39.08
CA ASN A 537 14.14 20.52 39.02
C ASN A 537 14.59 20.97 37.61
N THR A 538 15.52 21.91 37.53
CA THR A 538 16.09 22.40 36.26
C THR A 538 17.59 22.12 36.22
N VAL A 539 18.05 21.36 35.22
CA VAL A 539 19.42 20.90 35.10
C VAL A 539 19.99 21.15 33.70
N LEU A 540 21.16 21.79 33.65
CA LEU A 540 21.93 22.04 32.43
C LEU A 540 23.40 21.67 32.67
N GLY A 541 23.80 20.48 32.22
CA GLY A 541 25.15 19.95 32.39
C GLY A 541 25.20 18.43 32.39
N GLY A 542 26.33 17.86 31.95
CA GLY A 542 26.57 16.43 32.13
C GLY A 542 26.65 16.07 33.61
N THR A 543 26.06 14.94 34.01
CA THR A 543 26.06 14.38 35.38
C THR A 543 25.61 15.33 36.50
N ALA A 544 24.94 16.44 36.17
CA ALA A 544 24.39 17.34 37.16
C ALA A 544 23.14 16.73 37.83
N MET A 545 23.05 16.87 39.15
CA MET A 545 22.06 16.21 40.02
C MET A 545 21.85 14.70 39.76
N TYR A 546 22.92 13.99 39.38
CA TYR A 546 22.91 12.58 39.00
C TYR A 546 22.16 11.66 39.98
N ASN A 547 22.35 11.85 41.29
CA ASN A 547 21.78 11.05 42.38
C ASN A 547 20.52 11.64 43.03
N ASN A 548 19.97 12.77 42.57
CA ASN A 548 18.75 13.32 43.17
C ASN A 548 17.62 12.32 42.98
N THR A 549 17.03 11.78 44.05
CA THR A 549 15.91 10.83 43.96
C THR A 549 14.57 11.53 44.21
N VAL A 550 14.50 12.31 45.29
CA VAL A 550 13.25 12.92 45.80
C VAL A 550 13.32 14.44 46.00
N GLY A 551 14.47 15.07 45.72
CA GLY A 551 14.67 16.51 45.91
C GLY A 551 13.93 17.36 44.87
N ASN A 552 13.46 18.55 45.29
CA ASN A 552 12.49 19.35 44.55
C ASN A 552 12.90 20.82 44.40
N PHE A 553 12.42 21.48 43.33
CA PHE A 553 12.64 22.91 43.09
C PHE A 553 14.12 23.34 43.02
N ASN A 554 15.01 22.45 42.58
CA ASN A 554 16.43 22.77 42.48
C ASN A 554 16.81 23.28 41.08
N THR A 555 17.86 24.10 41.01
CA THR A 555 18.51 24.50 39.75
C THR A 555 19.98 24.10 39.78
N ALA A 556 20.46 23.35 38.79
CA ALA A 556 21.86 22.96 38.67
C ALA A 556 22.40 23.26 37.26
N ILE A 557 23.36 24.18 37.16
CA ILE A 557 23.95 24.63 35.89
C ILE A 557 25.47 24.48 35.98
N GLY A 558 26.01 23.58 35.15
CA GLY A 558 27.42 23.19 35.16
C GLY A 558 27.57 21.67 35.15
N ASN A 559 28.70 21.17 34.62
CA ASN A 559 29.01 19.75 34.69
C ASN A 559 29.23 19.32 36.16
N GLU A 560 28.63 18.20 36.55
CA GLU A 560 28.61 17.67 37.92
C GLU A 560 28.03 18.60 39.01
N ALA A 561 27.32 19.68 38.65
CA ALA A 561 26.64 20.55 39.62
C ALA A 561 25.57 19.76 40.40
N GLY A 562 25.61 19.79 41.72
CA GLY A 562 24.68 19.06 42.59
C GLY A 562 24.75 17.53 42.51
N ALA A 563 25.77 16.94 41.87
CA ALA A 563 25.70 15.57 41.34
C ALA A 563 25.35 14.47 42.36
N PHE A 564 25.81 14.59 43.60
CA PHE A 564 25.64 13.55 44.64
C PHE A 564 24.65 13.92 45.75
N ASN A 565 23.85 14.96 45.52
CA ASN A 565 22.77 15.39 46.39
C ASN A 565 21.56 14.46 46.23
N ASN A 566 21.19 13.73 47.28
CA ASN A 566 20.11 12.73 47.20
C ASN A 566 18.70 13.34 47.36
N ALA A 567 18.54 14.39 48.18
CA ALA A 567 17.22 14.96 48.51
C ALA A 567 17.22 16.47 48.82
N ASN A 568 18.23 17.23 48.34
CA ASN A 568 18.25 18.69 48.52
C ASN A 568 17.01 19.33 47.88
N SER A 569 16.50 20.42 48.43
CA SER A 569 15.31 21.10 47.90
C SER A 569 15.42 22.62 47.97
N TYR A 570 14.81 23.34 47.02
CA TYR A 570 14.95 24.80 46.89
C TYR A 570 16.42 25.26 46.81
N CYS A 571 17.30 24.46 46.20
CA CYS A 571 18.72 24.76 46.11
C CYS A 571 19.15 25.20 44.70
N SER A 572 20.19 26.03 44.63
CA SER A 572 20.75 26.53 43.37
C SER A 572 22.25 26.28 43.30
N PHE A 573 22.71 25.56 42.29
CA PHE A 573 24.10 25.16 42.07
C PHE A 573 24.57 25.70 40.71
N LEU A 574 25.50 26.65 40.71
CA LEU A 574 25.98 27.31 39.49
C LEU A 574 27.51 27.25 39.40
N GLY A 575 28.01 26.32 38.58
CA GLY A 575 29.45 26.10 38.36
C GLY A 575 29.79 24.65 38.11
N TYR A 576 30.99 24.40 37.58
CA TYR A 576 31.56 23.05 37.53
C TYR A 576 31.73 22.51 38.95
N ASP A 577 31.12 21.37 39.27
CA ASP A 577 31.14 20.80 40.62
C ASP A 577 30.74 21.85 41.69
N ALA A 578 29.67 22.61 41.43
CA ALA A 578 29.01 23.37 42.50
C ALA A 578 28.23 22.38 43.37
N ASP A 579 28.61 22.26 44.65
CA ASP A 579 28.03 21.37 45.67
C ASP A 579 27.87 19.88 45.29
N GLN A 580 28.95 19.09 45.37
CA GLN A 580 28.90 17.62 45.36
C GLN A 580 28.75 17.00 46.77
N THR A 581 28.12 17.67 47.74
CA THR A 581 28.02 17.13 49.10
C THR A 581 27.19 15.83 49.13
N THR A 582 27.58 14.88 49.99
CA THR A 582 26.95 13.55 50.05
C THR A 582 26.40 13.26 51.43
N GLY A 583 25.13 12.85 51.51
CA GLY A 583 24.48 12.44 52.76
C GLY A 583 23.81 13.57 53.54
N SER A 584 23.93 14.81 53.08
CA SER A 584 23.20 15.96 53.61
C SER A 584 21.94 16.24 52.79
N ASN A 585 20.85 16.63 53.48
CA ASN A 585 19.60 17.08 52.86
C ASN A 585 19.43 18.58 53.14
N TYR A 586 20.18 19.41 52.43
CA TYR A 586 20.12 20.86 52.58
C TYR A 586 18.89 21.44 51.86
N SER A 587 18.36 22.52 52.44
CA SER A 587 17.20 23.23 51.89
C SER A 587 17.47 24.73 51.81
N ASN A 588 16.83 25.41 50.85
CA ASN A 588 16.91 26.87 50.68
C ASN A 588 18.38 27.37 50.65
N SER A 589 19.21 26.78 49.79
CA SER A 589 20.66 27.01 49.81
C SER A 589 21.27 27.14 48.42
N THR A 590 22.24 28.02 48.28
CA THR A 590 22.79 28.42 46.97
C THR A 590 24.32 28.34 46.99
N ALA A 591 24.89 27.64 46.01
CA ALA A 591 26.32 27.53 45.77
C ALA A 591 26.65 28.11 44.38
N ILE A 592 27.41 29.21 44.34
CA ILE A 592 27.81 29.88 43.09
C ILE A 592 29.34 29.86 42.99
N GLY A 593 29.85 29.38 41.86
CA GLY A 593 31.28 29.22 41.59
C GLY A 593 31.69 27.75 41.50
N ALA A 594 32.73 27.47 40.71
CA ALA A 594 33.28 26.11 40.60
C ALA A 594 33.78 25.63 41.98
N THR A 595 33.55 24.36 42.31
CA THR A 595 33.92 23.75 43.60
C THR A 595 33.35 24.46 44.84
N SER A 596 32.35 25.34 44.71
CA SER A 596 31.67 25.93 45.86
C SER A 596 30.93 24.84 46.67
N ARG A 597 30.87 25.00 47.99
CA ARG A 597 30.37 23.99 48.94
C ARG A 597 29.45 24.64 49.96
N ILE A 598 28.20 24.20 50.04
CA ILE A 598 27.29 24.56 51.14
C ILE A 598 27.47 23.60 52.30
N THR A 599 27.32 24.12 53.52
CA THR A 599 27.58 23.39 54.76
C THR A 599 26.32 23.24 55.63
N ALA A 600 25.27 24.00 55.33
CA ALA A 600 24.00 23.99 56.05
C ALA A 600 22.86 24.52 55.18
N SER A 601 21.62 24.26 55.62
CA SER A 601 20.41 24.88 55.05
C SER A 601 20.35 26.39 55.32
N ASN A 602 19.58 27.13 54.52
CA ASN A 602 19.42 28.59 54.58
C ASN A 602 20.74 29.36 54.36
N GLN A 603 21.58 28.89 53.43
CA GLN A 603 22.92 29.41 53.21
C GLN A 603 23.17 29.80 51.75
N VAL A 604 23.79 30.97 51.53
CA VAL A 604 24.35 31.34 50.22
C VAL A 604 25.87 31.35 50.32
N ARG A 605 26.54 30.57 49.46
CA ARG A 605 27.99 30.51 49.30
C ARG A 605 28.35 30.99 47.91
N ILE A 606 29.26 31.96 47.84
CA ILE A 606 29.77 32.53 46.60
C ILE A 606 31.28 32.34 46.61
N GLY A 607 31.77 31.53 45.69
CA GLY A 607 33.17 31.11 45.60
C GLY A 607 33.52 29.84 46.38
N ALA A 608 34.74 29.38 46.11
CA ALA A 608 35.47 28.34 46.86
C ALA A 608 36.63 28.99 47.63
N SER A 609 37.36 28.23 48.45
CA SER A 609 38.45 28.69 49.30
C SER A 609 39.57 29.47 48.59
N SER A 610 39.77 29.25 47.28
CA SER A 610 40.76 29.95 46.46
C SER A 610 40.28 31.29 45.87
N VAL A 611 39.01 31.67 46.06
CA VAL A 611 38.46 32.93 45.51
C VAL A 611 38.96 34.14 46.28
N SER A 612 39.61 35.06 45.57
CA SER A 612 40.34 36.20 46.14
C SER A 612 39.51 37.48 46.28
N SER A 613 38.38 37.58 45.59
CA SER A 613 37.56 38.80 45.55
C SER A 613 36.13 38.48 45.11
N ILE A 614 35.17 39.17 45.73
CA ILE A 614 33.75 39.20 45.33
C ILE A 614 33.40 40.68 45.19
N GLY A 615 33.07 41.12 43.97
CA GLY A 615 33.02 42.54 43.63
C GLY A 615 31.70 43.01 43.01
N GLY A 616 31.41 44.29 43.20
CA GLY A 616 30.30 45.04 42.61
C GLY A 616 30.49 46.54 42.83
N TYR A 617 29.80 47.39 42.06
CA TYR A 617 29.91 48.85 42.21
C TYR A 617 29.17 49.39 43.45
N ALA A 618 28.06 48.76 43.83
CA ALA A 618 27.27 49.10 45.01
C ALA A 618 27.63 48.20 46.20
N ALA A 619 27.54 48.75 47.41
CA ALA A 619 27.69 47.99 48.66
C ALA A 619 26.47 47.09 48.94
N TRP A 620 26.66 46.05 49.74
CA TRP A 620 25.59 45.17 50.20
C TRP A 620 24.58 45.95 51.05
N SER A 621 23.32 45.99 50.61
CA SER A 621 22.23 46.69 51.29
C SER A 621 21.36 45.72 52.08
N ASN A 622 21.34 45.85 53.40
CA ASN A 622 20.45 45.07 54.27
C ASN A 622 19.08 45.77 54.40
N LEU A 623 17.99 45.01 54.23
CA LEU A 623 16.64 45.53 54.46
C LEU A 623 16.43 45.80 55.96
N SER A 624 16.10 47.05 56.31
CA SER A 624 16.01 47.52 57.71
C SER A 624 14.84 48.49 57.92
N ASP A 625 13.72 48.29 57.22
CA ASP A 625 12.52 49.11 57.33
C ASP A 625 11.81 48.88 58.68
N GLY A 626 11.40 49.98 59.34
CA GLY A 626 10.77 49.94 60.66
C GLY A 626 9.42 49.20 60.68
N ARG A 627 8.72 49.09 59.54
CA ARG A 627 7.43 48.38 59.43
C ARG A 627 7.53 46.88 59.69
N PHE A 628 8.72 46.30 59.54
CA PHE A 628 8.99 44.86 59.71
C PHE A 628 9.84 44.56 60.96
N LYS A 629 9.91 45.50 61.92
CA LYS A 629 10.60 45.33 63.20
C LYS A 629 9.61 45.36 64.36
N THR A 630 9.71 44.38 65.25
CA THR A 630 8.94 44.28 66.49
C THR A 630 9.89 44.24 67.69
N ASN A 631 9.37 44.43 68.92
CA ASN A 631 10.14 44.35 70.17
C ASN A 631 11.42 45.21 70.20
N ILE A 632 11.35 46.42 69.63
CA ILE A 632 12.48 47.35 69.54
C ILE A 632 12.86 47.82 70.96
N THR A 633 14.09 47.54 71.40
CA THR A 633 14.65 47.95 72.70
C THR A 633 16.09 48.45 72.54
N GLU A 634 16.57 49.26 73.49
CA GLU A 634 17.92 49.85 73.45
C GLU A 634 19.01 48.97 74.11
N SER A 635 18.82 47.65 74.12
CA SER A 635 19.62 46.66 74.87
C SER A 635 21.01 46.33 74.30
N VAL A 636 21.52 47.13 73.34
CA VAL A 636 22.83 46.97 72.72
C VAL A 636 23.96 47.23 73.73
N LYS A 637 24.96 46.33 73.78
CA LYS A 637 26.21 46.55 74.53
C LYS A 637 27.20 47.32 73.67
N GLY A 638 27.72 48.43 74.19
CA GLY A 638 28.75 49.24 73.54
C GLY A 638 30.15 48.97 74.09
N LEU A 639 30.62 49.85 74.96
CA LEU A 639 32.02 50.00 75.36
C LEU A 639 32.59 48.73 75.99
N ASP A 640 31.88 48.12 76.95
CA ASP A 640 32.28 46.85 77.59
C ASP A 640 32.48 45.71 76.58
N PHE A 641 31.62 45.65 75.54
CA PHE A 641 31.73 44.62 74.51
C PHE A 641 32.91 44.89 73.59
N ILE A 642 33.06 46.13 73.08
CA ILE A 642 34.19 46.50 72.22
C ILE A 642 35.54 46.32 72.94
N MET A 643 35.64 46.68 74.22
CA MET A 643 36.85 46.49 75.04
C MET A 643 37.16 45.02 75.36
N ALA A 644 36.19 44.11 75.21
CA ALA A 644 36.41 42.67 75.35
C ALA A 644 36.88 41.98 74.05
N LEU A 645 36.88 42.68 72.90
CA LEU A 645 37.32 42.13 71.62
C LEU A 645 38.85 42.21 71.46
N ARG A 646 39.43 41.20 70.81
CA ARG A 646 40.88 41.11 70.54
C ARG A 646 41.19 41.19 69.03
N PRO A 647 41.59 42.37 68.50
CA PRO A 647 42.06 42.48 67.12
C PRO A 647 43.33 41.63 66.91
N VAL A 648 43.40 40.93 65.79
CA VAL A 648 44.54 40.08 65.41
C VAL A 648 44.87 40.25 63.92
N THR A 649 46.09 39.85 63.55
CA THR A 649 46.47 39.60 62.15
C THR A 649 46.76 38.11 61.95
N TYR A 650 46.43 37.58 60.78
CA TYR A 650 46.56 36.15 60.47
C TYR A 650 46.67 35.89 58.98
N ASN A 651 47.23 34.74 58.62
CA ASN A 651 47.13 34.12 57.31
C ASN A 651 46.13 32.95 57.39
N ILE A 652 45.34 32.73 56.36
CA ILE A 652 44.44 31.56 56.28
C ILE A 652 45.21 30.38 55.68
N ASP A 653 45.16 29.22 56.33
CA ASP A 653 45.54 27.96 55.69
C ASP A 653 44.41 27.51 54.74
N VAL A 654 44.53 27.92 53.48
CA VAL A 654 43.52 27.65 52.45
C VAL A 654 43.46 26.16 52.10
N ASN A 655 44.55 25.41 52.26
CA ASN A 655 44.55 23.97 51.99
C ASN A 655 43.77 23.21 53.07
N SER A 656 43.99 23.53 54.34
CA SER A 656 43.20 22.94 55.45
C SER A 656 41.72 23.32 55.36
N LEU A 657 41.41 24.56 54.97
CA LEU A 657 40.03 25.01 54.74
C LEU A 657 39.36 24.25 53.58
N ALA A 658 40.03 24.12 52.44
CA ALA A 658 39.52 23.39 51.28
C ALA A 658 39.28 21.90 51.56
N ALA A 659 40.19 21.27 52.32
CA ALA A 659 40.06 19.89 52.75
C ALA A 659 38.86 19.70 53.71
N TYR A 660 38.66 20.62 54.66
CA TYR A 660 37.49 20.62 55.55
C TYR A 660 36.17 20.78 54.78
N LEU A 661 36.12 21.74 53.85
CA LEU A 661 34.96 21.98 52.98
C LEU A 661 34.76 20.90 51.90
N LYS A 662 35.71 19.96 51.75
CA LYS A 662 35.68 18.87 50.75
C LYS A 662 35.63 19.42 49.31
N GLU A 663 36.34 20.51 49.04
CA GLU A 663 36.45 21.12 47.70
C GLU A 663 37.29 20.26 46.74
N ASP A 664 38.30 19.56 47.27
CA ASP A 664 39.18 18.68 46.49
C ASP A 664 38.58 17.31 46.16
N VAL A 665 37.49 16.94 46.83
CA VAL A 665 36.83 15.65 46.68
C VAL A 665 35.63 15.82 45.74
N SER A 666 35.76 15.26 44.54
CA SER A 666 34.64 15.05 43.63
C SER A 666 34.48 13.55 43.36
N LYS A 667 33.38 13.14 42.72
CA LYS A 667 33.20 11.75 42.26
C LYS A 667 32.83 11.74 40.78
N ASP A 668 33.36 10.77 40.04
CA ASP A 668 32.93 10.54 38.66
C ASP A 668 31.53 9.90 38.59
N SER A 669 31.01 9.73 37.37
CA SER A 669 29.71 9.07 37.11
C SER A 669 29.57 7.64 37.64
N THR A 670 30.66 6.99 38.07
CA THR A 670 30.66 5.65 38.69
C THR A 670 30.69 5.71 40.22
N GLY A 671 30.79 6.91 40.81
CA GLY A 671 30.95 7.13 42.25
C GLY A 671 32.39 7.04 42.75
N LYS A 672 33.37 6.82 41.85
CA LYS A 672 34.79 6.78 42.20
C LYS A 672 35.28 8.18 42.56
N ILE A 673 35.97 8.29 43.69
CA ILE A 673 36.53 9.55 44.17
C ILE A 673 37.67 10.02 43.25
N ILE A 674 37.59 11.28 42.83
CA ILE A 674 38.66 12.06 42.20
C ILE A 674 39.15 13.04 43.27
N ASN A 675 40.47 13.12 43.45
CA ASN A 675 41.12 14.09 44.34
C ASN A 675 41.82 15.17 43.49
N ARG A 676 41.40 16.43 43.65
CA ARG A 676 41.90 17.59 42.89
C ARG A 676 43.00 18.38 43.60
N ALA A 677 43.38 18.02 44.83
CA ALA A 677 44.44 18.69 45.59
C ALA A 677 45.83 18.65 44.90
N ALA A 678 46.00 17.75 43.93
CA ALA A 678 47.21 17.60 43.12
C ALA A 678 47.25 18.49 41.85
N ASP A 679 46.18 19.25 41.54
CA ASP A 679 46.15 20.12 40.37
C ASP A 679 47.10 21.32 40.54
N PRO A 680 48.08 21.54 39.63
CA PRO A 680 49.03 22.64 39.75
C PRO A 680 48.40 24.03 39.78
N GLN A 681 47.27 24.25 39.09
CA GLN A 681 46.58 25.53 39.08
C GLN A 681 45.88 25.80 40.41
N VAL A 682 45.23 24.78 40.98
CA VAL A 682 44.59 24.86 42.31
C VAL A 682 45.65 25.14 43.38
N GLN A 683 46.78 24.42 43.35
CA GLN A 683 47.89 24.65 44.27
C GLN A 683 48.45 26.07 44.17
N GLN A 684 48.66 26.59 42.96
CA GLN A 684 49.14 27.96 42.75
C GLN A 684 48.17 29.01 43.28
N GLN A 685 46.87 28.86 43.03
CA GLN A 685 45.84 29.79 43.52
C GLN A 685 45.75 29.79 45.06
N ARG A 686 45.76 28.61 45.68
CA ARG A 686 45.72 28.50 47.15
C ARG A 686 46.99 29.00 47.82
N ALA A 687 48.16 28.81 47.21
CA ALA A 687 49.41 29.39 47.69
C ALA A 687 49.38 30.92 47.66
N GLN A 688 48.84 31.52 46.59
CA GLN A 688 48.64 32.97 46.48
C GLN A 688 47.68 33.50 47.55
N GLN A 689 46.55 32.82 47.80
CA GLN A 689 45.61 33.23 48.85
C GLN A 689 46.17 33.05 50.27
N SER A 690 46.86 31.95 50.55
CA SER A 690 47.46 31.70 51.87
C SER A 690 48.54 32.74 52.24
N ALA A 691 49.20 33.32 51.24
CA ALA A 691 50.19 34.38 51.44
C ALA A 691 49.58 35.75 51.82
N VAL A 692 48.27 35.95 51.69
CA VAL A 692 47.61 37.21 52.04
C VAL A 692 47.49 37.36 53.56
N LEU A 693 48.20 38.34 54.12
CA LEU A 693 48.02 38.75 55.52
C LEU A 693 46.70 39.50 55.68
N GLN A 694 45.85 39.03 56.60
CA GLN A 694 44.55 39.63 56.93
C GLN A 694 44.57 40.22 58.34
N THR A 695 43.67 41.18 58.58
CA THR A 695 43.44 41.80 59.90
C THR A 695 41.97 41.60 60.28
N GLY A 696 41.68 41.17 61.51
CA GLY A 696 40.32 40.86 61.94
C GLY A 696 40.19 40.37 63.37
N PHE A 697 39.16 39.55 63.63
CA PHE A 697 38.89 38.90 64.91
C PHE A 697 38.69 37.39 64.73
N ILE A 698 38.99 36.60 65.77
CA ILE A 698 38.68 35.17 65.81
C ILE A 698 37.21 35.01 66.24
N ALA A 699 36.38 34.40 65.39
CA ALA A 699 34.93 34.34 65.57
C ALA A 699 34.49 33.70 66.91
N GLN A 700 35.20 32.66 67.34
CA GLN A 700 34.96 31.97 68.62
C GLN A 700 35.28 32.87 69.83
N GLU A 701 36.28 33.74 69.72
CA GLU A 701 36.62 34.70 70.79
C GLU A 701 35.57 35.82 70.89
N VAL A 702 35.03 36.28 69.75
CA VAL A 702 33.89 37.21 69.72
C VAL A 702 32.64 36.60 70.36
N ASP A 703 32.35 35.33 70.06
CA ASP A 703 31.22 34.60 70.65
C ASP A 703 31.38 34.48 72.18
N ALA A 704 32.56 34.07 72.65
CA ALA A 704 32.86 33.98 74.08
C ALA A 704 32.77 35.35 74.79
N ALA A 705 33.23 36.43 74.16
CA ALA A 705 33.12 37.79 74.69
C ALA A 705 31.65 38.25 74.79
N ALA A 706 30.84 37.97 73.77
CA ALA A 706 29.41 38.29 73.76
C ALA A 706 28.65 37.51 74.86
N GLN A 707 28.89 36.21 74.97
CA GLN A 707 28.28 35.34 76.00
C GLN A 707 28.65 35.79 77.42
N LYS A 708 29.92 36.15 77.67
CA LYS A 708 30.38 36.64 78.98
C LYS A 708 29.64 37.89 79.46
N LEU A 709 29.15 38.71 78.53
CA LEU A 709 28.43 39.96 78.79
C LEU A 709 26.90 39.81 78.70
N GLY A 710 26.39 38.59 78.51
CA GLY A 710 24.97 38.31 78.32
C GLY A 710 24.38 38.97 77.06
N TYR A 711 25.18 39.08 76.00
CA TYR A 711 24.82 39.76 74.75
C TYR A 711 24.63 38.75 73.61
N GLU A 712 23.40 38.63 73.10
CA GLU A 712 23.13 37.91 71.85
C GLU A 712 23.52 38.78 70.65
N PHE A 713 24.77 38.67 70.21
CA PHE A 713 25.30 39.45 69.10
C PHE A 713 25.04 38.78 67.74
N SER A 714 24.23 39.44 66.89
CA SER A 714 23.89 39.03 65.52
C SER A 714 25.07 38.93 64.55
N GLY A 715 26.22 39.49 64.92
CA GLY A 715 27.43 39.51 64.11
C GLY A 715 28.25 38.22 64.09
N VAL A 716 27.96 37.26 64.98
CA VAL A 716 28.56 35.91 64.93
C VAL A 716 27.58 34.95 64.26
N ASP A 717 27.98 34.41 63.10
CA ASP A 717 27.28 33.27 62.50
C ASP A 717 27.91 31.98 63.03
N LYS A 718 27.12 31.21 63.79
CA LYS A 718 27.57 29.99 64.46
C LYS A 718 27.39 28.77 63.54
N PRO A 719 28.26 27.75 63.64
CA PRO A 719 28.11 26.52 62.86
C PRO A 719 26.80 25.82 63.21
N LYS A 720 26.00 25.50 62.21
CA LYS A 720 24.67 24.87 62.38
C LYS A 720 24.74 23.35 62.54
N ASN A 721 25.88 22.75 62.21
CA ASN A 721 26.19 21.32 62.31
C ASN A 721 27.73 21.13 62.30
N ALA A 722 28.19 19.88 62.33
CA ALA A 722 29.61 19.53 62.41
C ALA A 722 30.44 19.78 61.13
N ASP A 723 29.79 20.06 59.99
CA ASP A 723 30.42 20.43 58.72
C ASP A 723 30.39 21.96 58.45
N ASP A 724 29.70 22.74 59.29
CA ASP A 724 29.60 24.19 59.15
C ASP A 724 30.72 24.94 59.89
N LEU A 725 30.92 26.21 59.54
CA LEU A 725 32.01 27.05 60.05
C LEU A 725 31.48 28.25 60.83
N TYR A 726 32.23 28.68 61.85
CA TYR A 726 32.07 30.00 62.44
C TYR A 726 32.41 31.10 61.43
N ALA A 727 31.60 32.16 61.35
CA ALA A 727 31.88 33.35 60.54
C ALA A 727 31.49 34.66 61.23
N LEU A 728 32.05 35.78 60.76
CA LEU A 728 31.78 37.11 61.30
C LEU A 728 31.16 38.03 60.24
N ARG A 729 30.13 38.77 60.66
CA ARG A 729 29.46 39.81 59.86
C ARG A 729 29.98 41.17 60.30
N TYR A 730 31.10 41.62 59.72
CA TYR A 730 31.80 42.85 60.15
C TYR A 730 30.92 44.12 60.17
N SER A 731 29.88 44.20 59.33
CA SER A 731 28.90 45.29 59.35
C SER A 731 28.10 45.39 60.65
N GLU A 732 27.85 44.28 61.34
CA GLU A 732 27.06 44.25 62.58
C GLU A 732 27.80 44.89 63.75
N PHE A 733 29.14 44.95 63.71
CA PHE A 733 29.96 45.61 64.74
C PHE A 733 29.81 47.14 64.74
N VAL A 734 29.29 47.74 63.66
CA VAL A 734 29.06 49.19 63.58
C VAL A 734 28.07 49.65 64.66
N VAL A 735 27.05 48.84 64.99
CA VAL A 735 26.03 49.23 65.97
C VAL A 735 26.59 49.24 67.42
N PRO A 736 27.31 48.19 67.90
CA PRO A 736 28.08 48.26 69.14
C PRO A 736 29.13 49.37 69.16
N LEU A 737 29.83 49.65 68.04
CA LEU A 737 30.80 50.75 67.98
C LEU A 737 30.12 52.12 68.18
N VAL A 738 28.97 52.36 67.54
CA VAL A 738 28.18 53.59 67.76
C VAL A 738 27.75 53.69 69.22
N LYS A 739 27.29 52.60 69.83
CA LYS A 739 26.90 52.56 71.25
C LYS A 739 28.10 52.83 72.18
N ALA A 740 29.26 52.25 71.89
CA ALA A 740 30.49 52.46 72.65
C ALA A 740 30.94 53.93 72.61
N VAL A 741 30.84 54.59 71.45
CA VAL A 741 31.14 56.02 71.31
C VAL A 741 30.14 56.89 72.09
N GLN A 742 28.85 56.53 72.11
CA GLN A 742 27.85 57.22 72.93
C GLN A 742 28.14 57.09 74.45
N GLU A 743 28.48 55.88 74.90
CA GLU A 743 28.83 55.58 76.29
C GLU A 743 30.12 56.30 76.71
N GLN A 744 31.18 56.20 75.92
CA GLN A 744 32.43 56.93 76.15
C GLN A 744 32.24 58.45 76.14
N GLN A 745 31.39 58.99 75.25
CA GLN A 745 31.10 60.43 75.24
C GLN A 745 30.32 60.87 76.48
N LYS A 746 29.47 60.01 77.05
CA LYS A 746 28.81 60.24 78.34
C LYS A 746 29.82 60.27 79.49
N GLU A 747 30.72 59.27 79.57
CA GLU A 747 31.80 59.24 80.57
C GLU A 747 32.68 60.50 80.49
N ILE A 748 33.06 60.92 79.28
CA ILE A 748 33.83 62.16 79.06
C ILE A 748 33.06 63.41 79.53
N ALA A 749 31.73 63.43 79.39
CA ALA A 749 30.90 64.55 79.87
C ALA A 749 30.81 64.58 81.41
N GLU A 750 30.64 63.41 82.03
CA GLU A 750 30.64 63.25 83.49
C GLU A 750 32.00 63.60 84.10
N LEU A 751 33.10 63.13 83.50
CA LEU A 751 34.47 63.51 83.88
C LEU A 751 34.71 65.02 83.75
N LYS A 752 34.19 65.67 82.70
CA LYS A 752 34.27 67.14 82.54
C LYS A 752 33.46 67.89 83.60
N GLN A 753 32.27 67.40 83.98
CA GLN A 753 31.51 68.00 85.08
C GLN A 753 32.21 67.83 86.43
N LEU A 754 32.75 66.63 86.71
CA LEU A 754 33.51 66.37 87.93
C LEU A 754 34.77 67.26 88.00
N LEU A 755 35.48 67.44 86.88
CA LEU A 755 36.63 68.34 86.80
C LEU A 755 36.22 69.80 87.05
N LEU A 756 35.08 70.27 86.52
CA LEU A 756 34.55 71.60 86.78
C LEU A 756 34.14 71.79 88.26
N GLN A 757 33.50 70.80 88.88
CA GLN A 757 33.18 70.82 90.32
C GLN A 757 34.45 70.84 91.18
N THR A 758 35.44 70.03 90.82
CA THR A 758 36.73 69.98 91.52
C THR A 758 37.50 71.30 91.37
N GLN A 759 37.45 71.93 90.20
CA GLN A 759 38.02 73.27 89.97
C GLN A 759 37.31 74.35 90.78
N LYS A 760 35.96 74.33 90.88
CA LYS A 760 35.22 75.25 91.76
C LYS A 760 35.61 75.08 93.22
N ALA A 761 35.63 73.84 93.73
CA ALA A 761 36.06 73.54 95.10
C ALA A 761 37.52 73.99 95.36
N LEU A 762 38.41 73.88 94.37
CA LEU A 762 39.79 74.37 94.46
C LEU A 762 39.90 75.91 94.49
N VAL A 763 39.00 76.62 93.80
CA VAL A 763 38.91 78.09 93.86
C VAL A 763 38.37 78.53 95.22
N GLU A 764 37.28 77.93 95.71
CA GLU A 764 36.74 78.22 97.05
C GLU A 764 37.74 77.93 98.18
N LEU A 765 38.62 76.93 98.01
CA LEU A 765 39.74 76.64 98.92
C LEU A 765 40.89 77.65 98.83
N LYS A 766 41.05 78.35 97.70
CA LYS A 766 42.05 79.42 97.53
C LYS A 766 41.55 80.77 98.02
N GLU A 767 40.26 81.06 97.91
CA GLU A 767 39.63 82.28 98.44
C GLU A 767 39.44 82.26 99.98
N ARG A 768 39.69 81.12 100.63
CA ARG A 768 39.75 80.96 102.10
C ARG A 768 41.16 81.12 102.70
N LYS A 769 42.09 81.71 101.96
CA LYS A 769 43.44 82.11 102.40
C LYS A 769 43.69 83.58 102.10
#